data_AF-A0A4Q8TJ99-F1
#
_entry.id   AF-A0A4Q8TJ99-F1
#
_cell.length_a   1.000
_cell.length_b   1.000
_cell.length_c   1.000
_cell.angle_alpha   90.00
_cell.angle_beta   90.00
_cell.angle_gamma   90.00
#
_symmetry.space_group_name_H-M   'P 1'
#
loop_
_entity.id
_entity.type
_entity.pdbx_description
1 polymer ?
#
loop_
_entity_poly.entity_id
_entity_poly.type
_entity_poly.pdbx_seq_one_letter_code
_entity_poly.pdbx_strand_id
1 'polypeptide(L)'
;METARPTFIAIDGRSGSGKSTFASSLAQHLSEFSSVNILRLEDLYHGWHGLADARRMYNDLLPALAAGETVTYSTWDWANDRLGEHHEFTAADILIIEGVGALNDQAREIINFGIWLAAPEDFRRERALARDGQTYRPYWSTWAEQESVYLQTHSPADHALLFIDTSEVADPLNSLLGASHFLPEAIKELFGGTAQGSNLPTLRQSYQAPVDVAALFEQLTAQLPHAALLESTSQHLDDPLGRNRYSILAFATSAQPPILGANESGAYITVGGARLQLGQNFFDSLGSLWPSKNQLHTDYPLPLWVGYLGYELKREVAASNISAEISPGQTRPDAQFFAPDTIMVIDHLSSQMHLHSASKPSAQLSILLGNPPQDRRSKTLPIPEFVCADTAAGYQTKILAAQHEIYEGNTYEVCLTTELTAVAQDFDPFEAYCRMRLSSPAPFAHYLKLADLEVASISPERFLALSNDGQLRAEPIKGTRPRGVTEVSDLALKHDLATHPKDRAENIMIVDLLRNDLSHYAVPGSVKVTRLCSVESYATVHQMVSTIDATLSQPELAAGALREAFPPGSMTGAPKLSTMNILDELEEHRARGLYSGAVGYFGADGAADFSVVIRTLVCDRLPDASWRLSLGLGGAITADSVPQEEWEEVITKSRGVLQALGASFPQPTAT
;
A
#
# COMPACT_ATOMS: atom_id res chain seq x y z
N MET A 1 41.26 20.23 -14.42
CA MET A 1 39.95 19.67 -14.76
C MET A 1 39.73 18.56 -13.77
N GLU A 2 38.88 18.76 -12.76
CA GLU A 2 38.46 17.63 -11.92
C GLU A 2 37.79 16.62 -12.83
N THR A 3 38.40 15.45 -12.98
CA THR A 3 37.76 14.30 -13.62
C THR A 3 36.54 13.94 -12.80
N ALA A 4 35.36 13.94 -13.42
CA ALA A 4 34.13 13.55 -12.75
C ALA A 4 34.29 12.13 -12.21
N ARG A 5 33.93 11.92 -10.93
CA ARG A 5 33.97 10.60 -10.30
C ARG A 5 33.09 9.62 -11.11
N PRO A 6 33.58 8.43 -11.46
CA PRO A 6 32.78 7.40 -12.12
C PRO A 6 31.49 7.07 -11.35
N THR A 7 30.44 6.69 -12.07
CA THR A 7 29.22 6.13 -11.47
C THR A 7 29.41 4.64 -11.23
N PHE A 8 29.27 4.21 -9.98
CA PHE A 8 29.45 2.82 -9.57
C PHE A 8 28.11 2.09 -9.45
N ILE A 9 27.94 1.01 -10.22
CA ILE A 9 26.79 0.11 -10.14
C ILE A 9 27.29 -1.23 -9.57
N ALA A 10 26.73 -1.68 -8.45
CA ALA A 10 27.06 -2.98 -7.88
C ALA A 10 25.96 -4.00 -8.13
N ILE A 11 26.33 -5.18 -8.63
CA ILE A 11 25.43 -6.30 -8.89
C ILE A 11 25.88 -7.49 -8.03
N ASP A 12 25.13 -7.78 -6.98
CA ASP A 12 25.40 -8.85 -6.02
C ASP A 12 24.26 -9.89 -6.01
N GLY A 13 24.46 -10.97 -5.28
CA GLY A 13 23.63 -12.16 -5.24
C GLY A 13 24.48 -13.42 -5.17
N ARG A 14 23.92 -14.52 -4.67
CA ARG A 14 24.65 -15.79 -4.56
C ARG A 14 25.10 -16.34 -5.92
N SER A 15 26.12 -17.18 -5.94
CA SER A 15 26.55 -17.88 -7.16
C SER A 15 25.38 -18.62 -7.81
N GLY A 16 25.31 -18.55 -9.14
CA GLY A 16 24.21 -19.07 -9.94
C GLY A 16 22.98 -18.16 -10.07
N SER A 17 22.93 -16.97 -9.45
CA SER A 17 21.77 -16.07 -9.57
C SER A 17 21.66 -15.32 -10.91
N GLY A 18 22.64 -15.43 -11.81
CA GLY A 18 22.58 -14.79 -13.14
C GLY A 18 23.28 -13.42 -13.25
N LYS A 19 24.04 -13.00 -12.23
CA LYS A 19 24.77 -11.72 -12.18
C LYS A 19 25.56 -11.40 -13.44
N SER A 20 26.48 -12.27 -13.86
CA SER A 20 27.38 -12.01 -14.99
C SER A 20 26.63 -11.81 -16.32
N THR A 21 25.55 -12.57 -16.53
CA THR A 21 24.67 -12.39 -17.72
C THR A 21 23.95 -11.05 -17.64
N PHE A 22 23.32 -10.74 -16.50
CA PHE A 22 22.62 -9.48 -16.30
C PHE A 22 23.55 -8.26 -16.42
N ALA A 23 24.74 -8.32 -15.81
CA ALA A 23 25.76 -7.28 -15.90
C ALA A 23 26.20 -7.02 -17.33
N SER A 24 26.36 -8.09 -18.13
CA SER A 24 26.73 -7.96 -19.55
C SER A 24 25.61 -7.31 -20.37
N SER A 25 24.35 -7.73 -20.16
CA SER A 25 23.20 -7.12 -20.84
C SER A 25 22.99 -5.65 -20.43
N LEU A 26 23.16 -5.33 -19.14
CA LEU A 26 23.08 -3.97 -18.63
C LEU A 26 24.20 -3.09 -19.20
N ALA A 27 25.44 -3.59 -19.22
CA ALA A 27 26.56 -2.87 -19.80
C ALA A 27 26.34 -2.59 -21.29
N GLN A 28 25.81 -3.55 -22.04
CA GLN A 28 25.48 -3.37 -23.45
C GLN A 28 24.44 -2.26 -23.64
N HIS A 29 23.38 -2.23 -22.83
CA HIS A 29 22.36 -1.19 -22.89
C HIS A 29 22.91 0.20 -22.49
N LEU A 30 23.64 0.29 -21.38
CA LEU A 30 24.22 1.56 -20.91
C LEU A 30 25.30 2.11 -21.84
N SER A 31 25.97 1.24 -22.61
CA SER A 31 26.97 1.64 -23.63
C SER A 31 26.36 2.45 -24.78
N GLU A 32 25.03 2.47 -24.92
CA GLU A 32 24.34 3.35 -25.86
C GLU A 32 24.40 4.83 -25.42
N PHE A 33 24.62 5.10 -24.13
CA PHE A 33 24.55 6.43 -23.53
C PHE A 33 25.87 6.93 -22.95
N SER A 34 26.71 6.03 -22.42
CA SER A 34 27.95 6.38 -21.72
C SER A 34 29.02 5.29 -21.87
N SER A 35 30.28 5.60 -21.57
CA SER A 35 31.33 4.57 -21.53
C SER A 35 31.14 3.65 -20.31
N VAL A 36 31.24 2.33 -20.50
CA VAL A 36 30.99 1.33 -19.46
C VAL A 36 32.11 0.31 -19.41
N ASN A 37 32.66 0.06 -18.21
CA ASN A 37 33.55 -1.06 -17.92
C ASN A 37 32.93 -1.97 -16.85
N ILE A 38 33.25 -3.27 -16.90
CA ILE A 38 32.83 -4.25 -15.90
C ILE A 38 34.06 -4.76 -15.14
N LEU A 39 34.04 -4.65 -13.82
CA LEU A 39 34.98 -5.32 -12.90
C LEU A 39 34.29 -6.57 -12.32
N ARG A 40 34.80 -7.76 -12.65
CA ARG A 40 34.27 -9.01 -12.12
C ARG A 40 35.05 -9.42 -10.88
N LEU A 41 34.34 -9.65 -9.78
CA LEU A 41 35.01 -10.00 -8.53
C LEU A 41 35.61 -11.40 -8.52
N GLU A 42 35.11 -12.29 -9.38
CA GLU A 42 35.69 -13.62 -9.58
C GLU A 42 37.14 -13.59 -10.06
N ASP A 43 37.57 -12.48 -10.68
CA ASP A 43 38.97 -12.25 -11.03
C ASP A 43 39.84 -11.97 -9.80
N LEU A 44 39.25 -11.48 -8.71
CA LEU A 44 39.96 -11.04 -7.50
C LEU A 44 40.01 -12.13 -6.41
N TYR A 45 39.22 -13.19 -6.54
CA TYR A 45 39.17 -14.27 -5.56
C TYR A 45 40.29 -15.27 -5.80
N HIS A 46 41.26 -15.29 -4.89
CA HIS A 46 42.37 -16.23 -4.96
C HIS A 46 41.95 -17.60 -4.41
N GLY A 47 41.35 -18.42 -5.27
CA GLY A 47 40.94 -19.78 -4.96
C GLY A 47 39.58 -19.90 -4.28
N TRP A 48 39.19 -21.15 -4.01
CA TRP A 48 37.87 -21.50 -3.49
C TRP A 48 37.60 -21.06 -2.04
N HIS A 49 38.58 -20.44 -1.37
CA HIS A 49 38.45 -19.84 -0.03
C HIS A 49 38.65 -18.30 -0.04
N GLY A 50 38.75 -17.70 -1.24
CA GLY A 50 39.18 -16.32 -1.44
C GLY A 50 38.08 -15.26 -1.30
N LEU A 51 36.84 -15.62 -0.93
CA LEU A 51 35.78 -14.61 -0.79
C LEU A 51 36.14 -13.55 0.28
N ALA A 52 36.86 -13.95 1.33
CA ALA A 52 37.35 -13.03 2.35
C ALA A 52 38.47 -12.09 1.85
N ASP A 53 39.14 -12.45 0.75
CA ASP A 53 40.18 -11.65 0.10
C ASP A 53 39.60 -10.54 -0.77
N ALA A 54 38.29 -10.57 -1.04
CA ALA A 54 37.52 -9.46 -1.62
C ALA A 54 37.73 -8.14 -0.86
N ARG A 55 38.15 -8.20 0.41
CA ARG A 55 38.53 -7.03 1.23
C ARG A 55 39.55 -6.12 0.56
N ARG A 56 40.49 -6.68 -0.22
CA ARG A 56 41.44 -5.90 -1.01
C ARG A 56 40.74 -4.99 -2.01
N MET A 57 39.59 -5.42 -2.55
CA MET A 57 38.82 -4.60 -3.46
C MET A 57 38.30 -3.33 -2.77
N TYR A 58 37.64 -3.46 -1.61
CA TYR A 58 37.03 -2.31 -0.93
C TYR A 58 38.08 -1.33 -0.37
N ASN A 59 39.21 -1.85 0.13
CA ASN A 59 40.22 -1.03 0.78
C ASN A 59 41.19 -0.35 -0.20
N ASP A 60 41.50 -0.99 -1.32
CA ASP A 60 42.56 -0.53 -2.22
C ASP A 60 42.02 -0.19 -3.62
N LEU A 61 41.25 -1.09 -4.24
CA LEU A 61 40.86 -0.94 -5.65
C LEU A 61 39.76 0.10 -5.86
N LEU A 62 38.65 0.00 -5.10
CA LEU A 62 37.52 0.93 -5.28
C LEU A 62 37.88 2.39 -4.96
N PRO A 63 38.62 2.71 -3.89
CA PRO A 63 39.02 4.08 -3.63
C PRO A 63 39.93 4.66 -4.74
N ALA A 64 40.88 3.87 -5.24
CA ALA A 64 41.75 4.26 -6.34
C ALA A 64 40.96 4.49 -7.64
N LEU A 65 40.04 3.59 -7.98
CA LEU A 65 39.16 3.74 -9.15
C LEU A 65 38.23 4.95 -9.03
N ALA A 66 37.72 5.23 -7.82
CA ALA A 66 36.91 6.42 -7.56
C ALA A 66 37.72 7.72 -7.68
N ALA A 67 39.03 7.67 -7.45
CA ALA A 67 39.97 8.76 -7.69
C ALA A 67 40.40 8.88 -9.18
N GLY A 68 39.94 7.99 -10.06
CA GLY A 68 40.30 7.98 -11.48
C GLY A 68 41.67 7.34 -11.77
N GLU A 69 42.23 6.61 -10.82
CA GLU A 69 43.51 5.93 -10.97
C GLU A 69 43.36 4.60 -11.72
N THR A 70 44.39 4.23 -12.48
CA THR A 70 44.53 2.88 -13.03
C THR A 70 45.01 1.95 -11.94
N VAL A 71 44.28 0.87 -11.70
CA VAL A 71 44.65 -0.17 -10.73
C VAL A 71 45.21 -1.39 -11.44
N THR A 72 46.01 -2.17 -10.72
CA THR A 72 46.53 -3.44 -11.23
C THR A 72 46.20 -4.59 -10.28
N TYR A 73 45.73 -5.70 -10.86
CA TYR A 73 45.44 -6.92 -10.12
C TYR A 73 45.80 -8.16 -10.96
N SER A 74 45.91 -9.31 -10.30
CA SER A 74 46.11 -10.59 -10.97
C SER A 74 44.80 -11.35 -10.97
N THR A 75 44.44 -11.97 -12.08
CA THR A 75 43.29 -12.89 -12.15
C THR A 75 43.57 -14.19 -11.42
N TRP A 76 42.55 -15.01 -11.17
CA TRP A 76 42.72 -16.39 -10.71
C TRP A 76 42.43 -17.41 -11.82
N ASP A 77 43.37 -18.32 -12.07
CA ASP A 77 43.18 -19.45 -12.99
C ASP A 77 42.48 -20.59 -12.25
N TRP A 78 41.14 -20.56 -12.25
CA TRP A 78 40.28 -21.53 -11.56
C TRP A 78 40.48 -22.99 -11.99
N ALA A 79 40.99 -23.23 -13.20
CA ALA A 79 41.24 -24.58 -13.70
C ALA A 79 42.53 -25.19 -13.15
N ASN A 80 43.54 -24.35 -12.88
CA ASN A 80 44.86 -24.77 -12.42
C ASN A 80 45.18 -24.35 -10.97
N ASP A 81 44.25 -23.66 -10.31
CA ASP A 81 44.34 -23.19 -8.92
C ASP A 81 45.61 -22.38 -8.63
N ARG A 82 45.85 -21.35 -9.46
CA ARG A 82 47.04 -20.47 -9.37
C ARG A 82 46.73 -19.04 -9.81
N LEU A 83 47.62 -18.11 -9.47
CA LEU A 83 47.56 -16.74 -10.01
C LEU A 83 47.66 -16.76 -11.53
N GLY A 84 46.74 -16.04 -12.16
CA GLY A 84 46.63 -15.81 -13.59
C GLY A 84 47.42 -14.59 -14.06
N GLU A 85 46.94 -13.99 -15.14
CA GLU A 85 47.58 -12.84 -15.78
C GLU A 85 47.40 -11.55 -14.97
N HIS A 86 48.32 -10.60 -15.14
CA HIS A 86 48.19 -9.26 -14.59
C HIS A 86 47.32 -8.40 -15.51
N HIS A 87 46.31 -7.75 -14.94
CA HIS A 87 45.42 -6.83 -15.63
C HIS A 87 45.62 -5.41 -15.11
N GLU A 88 45.78 -4.46 -16.04
CA GLU A 88 45.60 -3.04 -15.76
C GLU A 88 44.14 -2.68 -16.02
N PHE A 89 43.51 -2.00 -15.06
CA PHE A 89 42.09 -1.66 -15.11
C PHE A 89 41.89 -0.19 -14.77
N THR A 90 41.12 0.51 -15.60
CA THR A 90 40.74 1.91 -15.37
C THR A 90 39.22 2.01 -15.44
N ALA A 91 38.62 2.76 -14.53
CA ALA A 91 37.19 3.00 -14.56
C ALA A 91 36.80 3.79 -15.81
N ALA A 92 35.69 3.41 -16.44
CA ALA A 92 35.00 4.24 -17.43
C ALA A 92 34.08 5.25 -16.71
N ASP A 93 33.27 6.00 -17.44
CA ASP A 93 32.29 6.92 -16.84
C ASP A 93 31.29 6.15 -15.95
N ILE A 94 30.94 4.92 -16.35
CA ILE A 94 30.17 3.96 -15.56
C ILE A 94 31.03 2.72 -15.30
N LEU A 95 31.14 2.33 -14.03
CA LEU A 95 31.79 1.10 -13.61
C LEU A 95 30.75 0.15 -13.00
N ILE A 96 30.54 -0.99 -13.65
CA ILE A 96 29.74 -2.09 -13.10
C ILE A 96 30.67 -3.03 -12.33
N ILE A 97 30.38 -3.26 -11.06
CA ILE A 97 31.04 -4.25 -10.22
C ILE A 97 30.09 -5.42 -10.07
N GLU A 98 30.48 -6.61 -10.51
CA GLU A 98 29.63 -7.79 -10.42
C GLU A 98 30.34 -8.94 -9.70
N GLY A 99 29.64 -9.58 -8.77
CA GLY A 99 30.13 -10.75 -8.05
C GLY A 99 29.58 -10.82 -6.63
N VAL A 100 29.71 -12.00 -6.00
CA VAL A 100 29.32 -12.20 -4.59
C VAL A 100 30.18 -11.29 -3.73
N GLY A 101 29.65 -10.25 -3.09
CA GLY A 101 30.48 -9.27 -2.38
C GLY A 101 30.32 -7.85 -2.89
N ALA A 102 29.82 -7.64 -4.11
CA ALA A 102 29.73 -6.31 -4.71
C ALA A 102 28.96 -5.29 -3.84
N LEU A 103 28.04 -5.75 -2.98
CA LEU A 103 27.27 -4.94 -2.04
C LEU A 103 27.75 -5.05 -0.58
N ASN A 104 29.04 -5.30 -0.36
CA ASN A 104 29.63 -5.27 0.97
C ASN A 104 29.45 -3.88 1.62
N ASP A 105 29.26 -3.84 2.95
CA ASP A 105 29.05 -2.61 3.71
C ASP A 105 30.22 -1.60 3.57
N GLN A 106 31.45 -2.08 3.40
CA GLN A 106 32.64 -1.25 3.15
C GLN A 106 32.60 -0.51 1.81
N ALA A 107 31.84 -1.02 0.83
CA ALA A 107 31.68 -0.38 -0.48
C ALA A 107 30.60 0.72 -0.48
N ARG A 108 29.78 0.81 0.57
CA ARG A 108 28.50 1.52 0.56
C ARG A 108 28.60 3.01 0.20
N GLU A 109 29.64 3.70 0.65
CA GLU A 109 29.85 5.12 0.33
C GLU A 109 30.32 5.33 -1.12
N ILE A 110 30.82 4.27 -1.76
CA ILE A 110 31.33 4.29 -3.13
C ILE A 110 30.22 3.99 -4.15
N ILE A 111 29.34 3.03 -3.85
CA ILE A 111 28.29 2.55 -4.75
C ILE A 111 27.16 3.59 -4.92
N ASN A 112 26.81 3.90 -6.16
CA ASN A 112 25.69 4.78 -6.50
C ASN A 112 24.39 4.01 -6.72
N PHE A 113 24.47 2.80 -7.28
CA PHE A 113 23.29 1.96 -7.56
C PHE A 113 23.56 0.49 -7.24
N GLY A 114 22.91 -0.03 -6.21
CA GLY A 114 23.02 -1.43 -5.81
C GLY A 114 21.87 -2.29 -6.34
N ILE A 115 22.20 -3.44 -6.92
CA ILE A 115 21.27 -4.42 -7.47
C ILE A 115 21.53 -5.78 -6.85
N TRP A 116 20.48 -6.41 -6.32
CA TRP A 116 20.51 -7.78 -5.79
C TRP A 116 19.73 -8.74 -6.68
N LEU A 117 20.40 -9.79 -7.16
CA LEU A 117 19.77 -10.87 -7.91
C LEU A 117 19.61 -12.12 -7.04
N ALA A 118 18.36 -12.51 -6.82
CA ALA A 118 17.98 -13.71 -6.09
C ALA A 118 17.60 -14.86 -7.02
N ALA A 119 17.69 -16.08 -6.48
CA ALA A 119 17.08 -17.30 -7.02
C ALA A 119 17.18 -18.43 -5.97
N PRO A 120 16.23 -19.39 -5.97
CA PRO A 120 16.27 -20.57 -5.10
C PRO A 120 17.56 -21.38 -5.27
N GLU A 121 18.02 -22.06 -4.21
CA GLU A 121 19.29 -22.78 -4.23
C GLU A 121 19.36 -23.87 -5.30
N ASP A 122 18.33 -24.70 -5.43
CA ASP A 122 18.29 -25.76 -6.44
C ASP A 122 18.39 -25.18 -7.86
N PHE A 123 17.66 -24.09 -8.12
CA PHE A 123 17.75 -23.34 -9.38
C PHE A 123 19.19 -22.89 -9.65
N ARG A 124 19.80 -22.19 -8.68
CA ARG A 124 21.16 -21.66 -8.81
C ARG A 124 22.19 -22.76 -9.04
N ARG A 125 22.04 -23.88 -8.33
CA ARG A 125 22.91 -25.05 -8.41
C ARG A 125 22.84 -25.68 -9.80
N GLU A 126 21.64 -25.88 -10.34
CA GLU A 126 21.45 -26.39 -11.69
C GLU A 126 22.11 -25.48 -12.74
N ARG A 127 21.90 -24.15 -12.67
CA ARG A 127 22.55 -23.19 -13.58
C ARG A 127 24.08 -23.27 -13.48
N ALA A 128 24.63 -23.25 -12.27
CA ALA A 128 26.07 -23.26 -12.06
C ALA A 128 26.72 -24.56 -12.56
N LEU A 129 26.07 -25.71 -12.32
CA LEU A 129 26.56 -27.00 -12.82
C LEU A 129 26.42 -27.13 -14.34
N ALA A 130 25.42 -26.52 -14.97
CA ALA A 130 25.30 -26.48 -16.41
C ALA A 130 26.40 -25.65 -17.08
N ARG A 131 26.86 -24.58 -16.42
CA ARG A 131 27.92 -23.68 -16.92
C ARG A 131 29.33 -24.25 -16.68
N ASP A 132 29.64 -24.68 -15.45
CA ASP A 132 31.01 -24.92 -14.97
C ASP A 132 31.22 -26.35 -14.41
N GLY A 133 30.36 -27.30 -14.80
CA GLY A 133 30.02 -28.53 -14.07
C GLY A 133 31.11 -29.53 -13.66
N GLN A 134 32.33 -29.48 -14.21
CA GLN A 134 33.44 -30.33 -13.73
C GLN A 134 34.33 -29.64 -12.70
N THR A 135 34.57 -28.34 -12.86
CA THR A 135 35.46 -27.55 -12.00
C THR A 135 34.73 -27.08 -10.74
N TYR A 136 33.46 -26.68 -10.85
CA TYR A 136 32.70 -26.10 -9.73
C TYR A 136 32.09 -27.15 -8.79
N ARG A 137 31.77 -28.35 -9.31
CA ARG A 137 30.99 -29.37 -8.59
C ARG A 137 31.62 -29.84 -7.27
N PRO A 138 32.95 -30.05 -7.15
CA PRO A 138 33.57 -30.45 -5.88
C PRO A 138 33.55 -29.36 -4.82
N TYR A 139 33.47 -28.08 -5.22
CA TYR A 139 33.65 -26.92 -4.34
C TYR A 139 32.35 -26.16 -4.04
N TRP A 140 31.21 -26.57 -4.61
CA TRP A 140 29.90 -25.91 -4.38
C TRP A 140 29.62 -25.67 -2.91
N SER A 141 29.75 -26.71 -2.07
CA SER A 141 29.45 -26.60 -0.63
C SER A 141 30.40 -25.62 0.08
N THR A 142 31.69 -25.68 -0.23
CA THR A 142 32.72 -24.80 0.34
C THR A 142 32.47 -23.33 -0.01
N TRP A 143 32.07 -23.06 -1.25
CA TRP A 143 31.73 -21.71 -1.69
C TRP A 143 30.42 -21.22 -1.06
N ALA A 144 29.39 -22.07 -1.06
CA ALA A 144 28.09 -21.74 -0.47
C ALA A 144 28.17 -21.43 1.03
N GLU A 145 29.08 -22.07 1.77
CA GLU A 145 29.33 -21.77 3.18
C GLU A 145 29.91 -20.36 3.37
N GLN A 146 30.89 -19.97 2.55
CA GLN A 146 31.45 -18.61 2.58
C GLN A 146 30.42 -17.55 2.22
N GLU A 147 29.57 -17.81 1.23
CA GLU A 147 28.45 -16.93 0.91
C GLU A 147 27.54 -16.77 2.12
N SER A 148 27.16 -17.86 2.79
CA SER A 148 26.31 -17.79 3.99
C SER A 148 26.94 -16.92 5.08
N VAL A 149 28.24 -17.06 5.34
CA VAL A 149 28.97 -16.20 6.28
C VAL A 149 28.96 -14.74 5.85
N TYR A 150 29.20 -14.46 4.56
CA TYR A 150 29.15 -13.11 4.00
C TYR A 150 27.77 -12.47 4.19
N LEU A 151 26.69 -13.14 3.77
CA LEU A 151 25.32 -12.63 3.87
C LEU A 151 24.91 -12.39 5.33
N GLN A 152 25.27 -13.30 6.25
CA GLN A 152 24.97 -13.15 7.69
C GLN A 152 25.73 -11.98 8.33
N THR A 153 26.92 -11.65 7.83
CA THR A 153 27.78 -10.62 8.42
C THR A 153 27.48 -9.22 7.87
N HIS A 154 27.08 -9.10 6.61
CA HIS A 154 27.03 -7.80 5.90
C HIS A 154 25.63 -7.41 5.37
N SER A 155 24.63 -8.30 5.42
CA SER A 155 23.27 -8.06 4.92
C SER A 155 23.20 -7.30 3.57
N PRO A 156 23.93 -7.74 2.53
CA PRO A 156 24.09 -6.98 1.28
C PRO A 156 22.79 -6.67 0.53
N ALA A 157 21.76 -7.49 0.72
CA ALA A 157 20.44 -7.25 0.14
C ALA A 157 19.80 -5.96 0.69
N ASP A 158 20.05 -5.59 1.94
CA ASP A 158 19.56 -4.35 2.57
C ASP A 158 20.24 -3.10 2.02
N HIS A 159 21.35 -3.28 1.28
CA HIS A 159 22.07 -2.23 0.58
C HIS A 159 21.68 -2.12 -0.90
N ALA A 160 20.85 -3.03 -1.39
CA ALA A 160 20.35 -2.97 -2.75
C ALA A 160 19.18 -2.00 -2.86
N LEU A 161 19.24 -1.13 -3.88
CA LEU A 161 18.10 -0.32 -4.27
C LEU A 161 17.11 -1.17 -5.08
N LEU A 162 17.62 -2.07 -5.91
CA LEU A 162 16.82 -2.93 -6.79
C LEU A 162 17.02 -4.41 -6.44
N PHE A 163 15.93 -5.13 -6.28
CA PHE A 163 15.89 -6.58 -6.07
C PHE A 163 15.16 -7.24 -7.25
N ILE A 164 15.71 -8.32 -7.79
CA ILE A 164 15.05 -9.15 -8.81
C ILE A 164 15.21 -10.63 -8.46
N ASP A 165 14.10 -11.38 -8.43
CA ASP A 165 14.15 -12.84 -8.41
C ASP A 165 14.24 -13.38 -9.85
N THR A 166 15.41 -13.87 -10.21
CA THR A 166 15.70 -14.39 -11.55
C THR A 166 15.09 -15.76 -11.82
N SER A 167 14.42 -16.38 -10.84
CA SER A 167 13.63 -17.60 -11.06
C SER A 167 12.20 -17.31 -11.48
N GLU A 168 11.68 -16.13 -11.13
CA GLU A 168 10.34 -15.67 -11.50
C GLU A 168 10.35 -14.73 -12.70
N VAL A 169 11.50 -14.14 -13.01
CA VAL A 169 11.68 -13.17 -14.10
C VAL A 169 12.54 -13.76 -15.22
N ALA A 170 11.96 -13.84 -16.42
CA ALA A 170 12.65 -14.34 -17.61
C ALA A 170 13.68 -13.35 -18.18
N ASP A 171 13.40 -12.04 -18.13
CA ASP A 171 14.28 -10.97 -18.61
C ASP A 171 14.46 -9.89 -17.52
N PRO A 172 15.47 -10.05 -16.65
CA PRO A 172 15.73 -9.08 -15.58
C PRO A 172 16.06 -7.67 -16.08
N LEU A 173 16.64 -7.52 -17.29
CA LEU A 173 16.93 -6.19 -17.85
C LEU A 173 15.64 -5.47 -18.18
N ASN A 174 14.69 -6.15 -18.84
CA ASN A 174 13.40 -5.56 -19.13
C ASN A 174 12.63 -5.16 -17.85
N SER A 175 12.73 -5.94 -16.77
CA SER A 175 12.15 -5.57 -15.47
C SER A 175 12.80 -4.33 -14.87
N LEU A 176 14.13 -4.20 -14.93
CA LEU A 176 14.83 -2.96 -14.54
C LEU A 176 14.37 -1.77 -15.38
N LEU A 177 14.27 -1.93 -16.71
CA LEU A 177 13.83 -0.84 -17.59
C LEU A 177 12.39 -0.42 -17.29
N GLY A 178 11.50 -1.36 -16.98
CA GLY A 178 10.14 -1.06 -16.49
C GLY A 178 10.13 -0.34 -15.13
N ALA A 179 11.07 -0.65 -14.25
CA ALA A 179 11.25 0.02 -12.95
C ALA A 179 11.98 1.37 -13.02
N SER A 180 12.65 1.66 -14.14
CA SER A 180 13.56 2.81 -14.25
C SER A 180 12.86 4.15 -13.99
N HIS A 181 11.57 4.27 -14.33
CA HIS A 181 10.77 5.46 -14.06
C HIS A 181 10.62 5.81 -12.56
N PHE A 182 10.85 4.85 -11.67
CA PHE A 182 10.76 5.04 -10.23
C PHE A 182 12.12 5.21 -9.55
N LEU A 183 13.23 5.04 -10.30
CA LEU A 183 14.57 5.25 -9.76
C LEU A 183 14.79 6.73 -9.36
N PRO A 184 15.74 7.01 -8.45
CA PRO A 184 16.20 8.36 -8.20
C PRO A 184 16.69 9.03 -9.51
N GLU A 185 16.46 10.34 -9.65
CA GLU A 185 16.79 11.09 -10.89
C GLU A 185 18.24 10.90 -11.35
N ALA A 186 19.20 10.92 -10.42
CA ALA A 186 20.62 10.69 -10.74
C ALA A 186 20.88 9.32 -11.38
N ILE A 187 20.08 8.30 -11.07
CA ILE A 187 20.19 6.97 -11.67
C ILE A 187 19.38 6.87 -12.96
N LYS A 188 18.21 7.54 -13.05
CA LYS A 188 17.41 7.62 -14.28
C LYS A 188 18.19 8.20 -15.47
N GLU A 189 19.03 9.19 -15.23
CA GLU A 189 19.86 9.83 -16.25
C GLU A 189 20.79 8.83 -16.96
N LEU A 190 21.22 7.75 -16.27
CA LEU A 190 22.05 6.69 -16.85
C LEU A 190 21.33 5.95 -17.99
N PHE A 191 20.00 5.96 -18.00
CA PHE A 191 19.14 5.26 -18.98
C PHE A 191 18.59 6.20 -20.06
N GLY A 192 19.26 7.33 -20.33
CA GLY A 192 18.88 8.24 -21.42
C GLY A 192 17.81 9.29 -21.06
N GLY A 193 17.56 9.53 -19.77
CA GLY A 193 16.92 10.75 -19.25
C GLY A 193 15.48 11.06 -19.71
N THR A 194 14.74 10.09 -20.25
CA THR A 194 13.43 10.36 -20.89
C THR A 194 12.28 9.46 -20.45
N ALA A 195 12.36 8.85 -19.26
CA ALA A 195 11.17 8.30 -18.63
C ALA A 195 10.35 9.42 -17.95
N GLN A 196 9.97 10.49 -18.67
CA GLN A 196 8.78 11.29 -18.33
C GLN A 196 7.58 10.70 -19.06
N GLY A 197 7.36 9.39 -18.88
CA GLY A 197 6.09 8.78 -19.22
C GLY A 197 5.27 8.76 -17.94
N SER A 198 4.31 9.67 -17.79
CA SER A 198 3.29 9.46 -16.76
C SER A 198 2.70 8.07 -16.99
N ASN A 199 2.61 7.24 -15.95
CA ASN A 199 1.83 5.99 -16.01
C ASN A 199 0.33 6.22 -16.27
N LEU A 200 -0.06 7.48 -16.51
CA LEU A 200 -1.41 7.87 -16.79
C LEU A 200 -1.87 7.34 -18.15
N PRO A 201 -3.02 6.66 -18.19
CA PRO A 201 -3.64 6.25 -19.43
C PRO A 201 -4.03 7.49 -20.27
N THR A 202 -3.46 7.66 -21.47
CA THR A 202 -3.64 8.88 -22.28
C THR A 202 -4.80 8.81 -23.29
N LEU A 203 -5.24 7.62 -23.68
CA LEU A 203 -6.33 7.46 -24.62
C LEU A 203 -7.67 7.74 -23.92
N ARG A 204 -8.41 8.74 -24.42
CA ARG A 204 -9.70 9.16 -23.87
C ARG A 204 -10.86 8.78 -24.79
N GLN A 205 -11.89 8.14 -24.24
CA GLN A 205 -13.16 7.88 -24.92
C GLN A 205 -14.34 8.16 -23.99
N SER A 206 -15.54 8.27 -24.53
CA SER A 206 -16.75 8.49 -23.73
C SER A 206 -17.92 7.66 -24.25
N TYR A 207 -18.70 7.18 -23.30
CA TYR A 207 -19.82 6.26 -23.49
C TYR A 207 -21.01 6.73 -22.64
N GLN A 208 -22.17 6.15 -22.88
CA GLN A 208 -23.30 6.29 -21.96
C GLN A 208 -22.96 5.60 -20.62
N ALA A 209 -23.35 6.20 -19.49
CA ALA A 209 -23.22 5.54 -18.20
C ALA A 209 -23.98 4.20 -18.16
N PRO A 210 -23.42 3.14 -17.55
CA PRO A 210 -24.12 1.88 -17.36
C PRO A 210 -25.26 2.04 -16.35
N VAL A 211 -26.26 1.17 -16.44
CA VAL A 211 -27.35 1.11 -15.44
C VAL A 211 -26.85 0.48 -14.14
N ASP A 212 -26.07 -0.61 -14.24
CA ASP A 212 -25.48 -1.31 -13.10
C ASP A 212 -23.95 -1.28 -13.20
N VAL A 213 -23.34 -0.43 -12.37
CA VAL A 213 -21.88 -0.27 -12.29
C VAL A 213 -21.20 -1.55 -11.82
N ALA A 214 -21.80 -2.28 -10.87
CA ALA A 214 -21.25 -3.52 -10.34
C ALA A 214 -21.30 -4.65 -11.39
N ALA A 215 -22.36 -4.71 -12.20
CA ALA A 215 -22.44 -5.65 -13.32
C ALA A 215 -21.33 -5.41 -14.36
N LEU A 216 -21.09 -4.13 -14.72
CA LEU A 216 -20.02 -3.77 -15.64
C LEU A 216 -18.64 -4.13 -15.04
N PHE A 217 -18.41 -3.78 -13.77
CA PHE A 217 -17.16 -4.09 -13.09
C PHE A 217 -16.89 -5.60 -13.07
N GLU A 218 -17.86 -6.44 -12.69
CA GLU A 218 -17.69 -7.90 -12.66
C GLU A 218 -17.27 -8.47 -14.01
N GLN A 219 -17.89 -8.01 -15.11
CA GLN A 219 -17.56 -8.48 -16.45
C GLN A 219 -16.17 -8.05 -16.92
N LEU A 220 -15.71 -6.86 -16.49
CA LEU A 220 -14.40 -6.33 -16.85
C LEU A 220 -13.26 -6.98 -16.06
N THR A 221 -13.47 -7.25 -14.77
CA THR A 221 -12.37 -7.48 -13.82
C THR A 221 -12.31 -8.88 -13.21
N ALA A 222 -13.27 -9.77 -13.52
CA ALA A 222 -13.34 -11.11 -12.93
C ALA A 222 -12.01 -11.88 -12.94
N GLN A 223 -11.24 -11.79 -14.04
CA GLN A 223 -9.97 -12.49 -14.23
C GLN A 223 -8.73 -11.61 -13.95
N LEU A 224 -8.93 -10.34 -13.60
CA LEU A 224 -7.83 -9.42 -13.31
C LEU A 224 -7.43 -9.53 -11.84
N PRO A 225 -6.12 -9.59 -11.53
CA PRO A 225 -5.64 -9.65 -10.15
C PRO A 225 -5.72 -8.29 -9.45
N HIS A 226 -5.71 -7.18 -10.19
CA HIS A 226 -5.70 -5.83 -9.64
C HIS A 226 -6.86 -5.01 -10.22
N ALA A 227 -7.84 -4.72 -9.37
CA ALA A 227 -9.01 -3.94 -9.74
C ALA A 227 -9.61 -3.26 -8.51
N ALA A 228 -10.22 -2.10 -8.73
CA ALA A 228 -10.90 -1.32 -7.72
C ALA A 228 -12.18 -0.71 -8.29
N LEU A 229 -13.25 -0.80 -7.52
CA LEU A 229 -14.49 -0.06 -7.70
C LEU A 229 -14.64 0.88 -6.52
N LEU A 230 -14.47 2.18 -6.74
CA LEU A 230 -14.73 3.22 -5.75
C LEU A 230 -16.06 3.87 -6.14
N GLU A 231 -17.10 3.73 -5.33
CA GLU A 231 -18.41 4.25 -5.70
C GLU A 231 -19.14 4.89 -4.53
N SER A 232 -19.84 5.99 -4.82
CA SER A 232 -20.98 6.34 -4.01
C SER A 232 -22.17 5.51 -4.45
N THR A 233 -22.69 4.71 -3.52
CA THR A 233 -23.89 3.88 -3.71
C THR A 233 -25.16 4.63 -3.28
N SER A 234 -24.99 5.86 -2.80
CA SER A 234 -26.04 6.80 -2.40
C SER A 234 -26.31 7.89 -3.45
N GLN A 235 -25.98 7.68 -4.72
CA GLN A 235 -26.17 8.62 -5.84
C GLN A 235 -27.61 9.11 -6.05
N HIS A 236 -28.60 8.37 -5.54
CA HIS A 236 -30.01 8.78 -5.57
C HIS A 236 -30.43 9.67 -4.39
N LEU A 237 -29.57 9.83 -3.38
CA LEU A 237 -29.81 10.68 -2.22
C LEU A 237 -29.26 12.09 -2.48
N ASP A 238 -30.00 13.08 -2.02
CA ASP A 238 -29.54 14.47 -2.04
C ASP A 238 -28.29 14.61 -1.16
N ASP A 239 -27.22 15.15 -1.74
CA ASP A 239 -25.96 15.36 -1.06
C ASP A 239 -25.37 16.73 -1.46
N PRO A 240 -25.57 17.77 -0.63
CA PRO A 240 -25.11 19.11 -0.94
C PRO A 240 -23.57 19.23 -0.97
N LEU A 241 -22.86 18.22 -0.48
CA LEU A 241 -21.40 18.17 -0.49
C LEU A 241 -20.82 17.48 -1.73
N GLY A 242 -21.66 16.93 -2.61
CA GLY A 242 -21.25 16.34 -3.88
C GLY A 242 -20.42 15.06 -3.78
N ARG A 243 -20.43 14.37 -2.63
CA ARG A 243 -19.75 13.07 -2.40
C ARG A 243 -20.32 12.00 -3.34
N ASN A 244 -21.60 12.13 -3.70
CA ASN A 244 -22.31 11.09 -4.44
C ASN A 244 -22.21 11.15 -5.98
N ARG A 245 -21.33 12.00 -6.53
CA ARG A 245 -21.34 12.30 -7.98
C ARG A 245 -20.71 11.22 -8.85
N TYR A 246 -19.66 10.55 -8.40
CA TYR A 246 -18.85 9.69 -9.25
C TYR A 246 -18.79 8.23 -8.77
N SER A 247 -18.69 7.32 -9.73
CA SER A 247 -18.15 5.97 -9.53
C SER A 247 -16.91 5.80 -10.40
N ILE A 248 -15.87 5.18 -9.85
CA ILE A 248 -14.57 5.00 -10.49
C ILE A 248 -14.26 3.51 -10.54
N LEU A 249 -14.03 2.99 -11.75
CA LEU A 249 -13.49 1.66 -11.97
C LEU A 249 -12.03 1.84 -12.39
N ALA A 250 -11.10 1.29 -11.63
CA ALA A 250 -9.68 1.31 -11.95
C ALA A 250 -9.18 -0.12 -11.97
N PHE A 251 -8.48 -0.53 -13.03
CA PHE A 251 -7.94 -1.88 -13.12
C PHE A 251 -6.66 -1.91 -13.96
N ALA A 252 -5.87 -2.97 -13.76
CA ALA A 252 -4.71 -3.25 -14.58
C ALA A 252 -4.98 -4.47 -15.47
N THR A 253 -4.76 -4.31 -16.76
CA THR A 253 -4.75 -5.41 -17.74
C THR A 253 -3.43 -6.19 -17.70
N SER A 254 -2.34 -5.55 -17.28
CA SER A 254 -1.09 -6.23 -16.93
C SER A 254 -1.28 -7.11 -15.70
N ALA A 255 -0.71 -8.32 -15.72
CA ALA A 255 -0.69 -9.21 -14.55
C ALA A 255 0.21 -8.67 -13.43
N GLN A 256 1.21 -7.86 -13.77
CA GLN A 256 2.18 -7.27 -12.83
C GLN A 256 2.24 -5.75 -13.04
N PRO A 257 1.17 -5.00 -12.70
CA PRO A 257 1.22 -3.55 -12.73
C PRO A 257 2.22 -3.02 -11.69
N PRO A 258 2.64 -1.75 -11.79
CA PRO A 258 3.34 -1.10 -10.70
C PRO A 258 2.52 -1.17 -9.41
N ILE A 259 3.12 -1.69 -8.34
CA ILE A 259 2.55 -1.71 -6.99
C ILE A 259 3.44 -0.87 -6.09
N LEU A 260 2.90 0.20 -5.52
CA LEU A 260 3.51 0.94 -4.43
C LEU A 260 3.07 0.30 -3.11
N GLY A 261 4.00 -0.11 -2.26
CA GLY A 261 3.70 -0.73 -0.97
C GLY A 261 4.61 -0.26 0.15
N ALA A 262 4.22 -0.59 1.37
CA ALA A 262 5.06 -0.42 2.55
C ALA A 262 4.81 -1.53 3.57
N ASN A 263 5.87 -1.87 4.30
CA ASN A 263 5.84 -2.78 5.43
C ASN A 263 6.92 -2.37 6.44
N GLU A 264 7.25 -3.25 7.39
CA GLU A 264 8.28 -2.99 8.41
C GLU A 264 9.69 -2.70 7.87
N SER A 265 9.99 -3.11 6.63
CA SER A 265 11.26 -2.84 5.96
C SER A 265 11.23 -1.53 5.15
N GLY A 266 10.12 -0.80 5.20
CA GLY A 266 9.92 0.49 4.54
C GLY A 266 9.15 0.40 3.22
N ALA A 267 9.26 1.47 2.43
CA ALA A 267 8.47 1.67 1.22
C ALA A 267 9.17 1.09 -0.01
N TYR A 268 8.38 0.49 -0.90
CA TYR A 268 8.88 -0.15 -2.10
C TYR A 268 7.91 0.01 -3.28
N ILE A 269 8.44 -0.16 -4.49
CA ILE A 269 7.64 -0.39 -5.70
C ILE A 269 7.97 -1.76 -6.27
N THR A 270 6.96 -2.54 -6.66
CA THR A 270 7.17 -3.70 -7.54
C THR A 270 6.65 -3.43 -8.94
N VAL A 271 7.37 -3.85 -9.97
CA VAL A 271 6.95 -3.75 -11.38
C VAL A 271 7.68 -4.80 -12.21
N GLY A 272 6.92 -5.58 -12.98
CA GLY A 272 7.49 -6.63 -13.84
C GLY A 272 8.41 -7.63 -13.12
N GLY A 273 8.13 -7.92 -11.84
CA GLY A 273 8.94 -8.82 -10.99
C GLY A 273 10.21 -8.18 -10.40
N ALA A 274 10.53 -6.93 -10.72
CA ALA A 274 11.53 -6.16 -10.00
C ALA A 274 10.89 -5.49 -8.77
N ARG A 275 11.63 -5.41 -7.66
CA ARG A 275 11.28 -4.64 -6.46
C ARG A 275 12.32 -3.55 -6.22
N LEU A 276 11.87 -2.31 -6.21
CA LEU A 276 12.65 -1.12 -5.90
C LEU A 276 12.38 -0.69 -4.46
N GLN A 277 13.43 -0.55 -3.65
CA GLN A 277 13.33 0.09 -2.33
C GLN A 277 13.33 1.61 -2.50
N LEU A 278 12.37 2.32 -1.89
CA LEU A 278 12.26 3.78 -2.00
C LEU A 278 12.84 4.50 -0.78
N GLY A 279 12.71 3.88 0.39
CA GLY A 279 13.15 4.47 1.66
C GLY A 279 12.55 3.72 2.84
N GLN A 280 12.78 4.25 4.05
CA GLN A 280 12.26 3.66 5.29
C GLN A 280 10.79 4.01 5.54
N ASN A 281 10.30 5.15 5.00
CA ASN A 281 8.96 5.65 5.26
C ASN A 281 8.16 5.79 3.96
N PHE A 282 6.91 5.33 3.98
CA PHE A 282 5.93 5.43 2.91
C PHE A 282 5.59 6.88 2.58
N PHE A 283 5.24 7.70 3.57
CA PHE A 283 4.76 9.06 3.30
C PHE A 283 5.86 9.97 2.73
N ASP A 284 7.10 9.78 3.16
CA ASP A 284 8.25 10.51 2.59
C ASP A 284 8.48 10.09 1.13
N SER A 285 8.42 8.78 0.85
CA SER A 285 8.58 8.23 -0.50
C SER A 285 7.46 8.69 -1.44
N LEU A 286 6.22 8.76 -0.93
CA LEU A 286 5.04 9.20 -1.64
C LEU A 286 5.19 10.63 -2.18
N GLY A 287 5.86 11.53 -1.46
CA GLY A 287 6.08 12.91 -1.92
C GLY A 287 6.81 13.02 -3.27
N SER A 288 7.61 12.01 -3.64
CA SER A 288 8.29 11.95 -4.95
C SER A 288 7.47 11.27 -6.05
N LEU A 289 6.44 10.51 -5.67
CA LEU A 289 5.62 9.68 -6.57
C LEU A 289 4.22 10.24 -6.81
N TRP A 290 3.76 11.09 -5.92
CA TRP A 290 2.48 11.78 -6.00
C TRP A 290 2.69 13.19 -6.56
N PRO A 291 2.24 13.46 -7.80
CA PRO A 291 2.50 14.75 -8.44
C PRO A 291 1.95 15.92 -7.62
N SER A 292 2.80 16.89 -7.31
CA SER A 292 2.39 18.14 -6.64
C SER A 292 1.80 19.17 -7.62
N LYS A 293 1.98 18.97 -8.93
CA LYS A 293 1.48 19.84 -10.00
C LYS A 293 0.97 19.04 -11.19
N ASN A 294 -0.04 19.61 -11.83
CA ASN A 294 -0.87 18.92 -12.79
C ASN A 294 -0.16 18.58 -14.12
N GLN A 295 -0.33 17.35 -14.60
CA GLN A 295 0.01 16.96 -15.97
C GLN A 295 -1.23 16.84 -16.87
N LEU A 296 -2.44 16.67 -16.30
CA LEU A 296 -3.72 16.46 -17.01
C LEU A 296 -4.90 17.02 -16.20
N HIS A 297 -5.48 18.14 -16.62
CA HIS A 297 -6.72 18.68 -16.02
C HIS A 297 -7.96 17.95 -16.54
N THR A 298 -8.72 17.32 -15.64
CA THR A 298 -10.06 16.77 -15.90
C THR A 298 -11.08 17.35 -14.93
N ASP A 299 -12.35 17.44 -15.35
CA ASP A 299 -13.47 17.87 -14.49
C ASP A 299 -13.97 16.77 -13.55
N TYR A 300 -13.25 15.66 -13.46
CA TYR A 300 -13.60 14.46 -12.69
C TYR A 300 -12.32 13.79 -12.17
N PRO A 301 -12.42 12.94 -11.13
CA PRO A 301 -11.26 12.24 -10.56
C PRO A 301 -10.51 11.36 -11.55
N LEU A 302 -9.18 11.37 -11.49
CA LEU A 302 -8.33 10.46 -12.28
C LEU A 302 -7.25 9.85 -11.39
N PRO A 303 -7.47 8.65 -10.84
CA PRO A 303 -6.49 7.98 -9.99
C PRO A 303 -5.19 7.61 -10.71
N LEU A 304 -4.05 7.98 -10.14
CA LEU A 304 -2.73 7.47 -10.51
C LEU A 304 -2.40 6.19 -9.73
N TRP A 305 -2.79 6.15 -8.46
CA TRP A 305 -2.59 5.02 -7.54
C TRP A 305 -3.89 4.74 -6.81
N VAL A 306 -4.32 3.48 -6.73
CA VAL A 306 -5.54 3.07 -6.01
C VAL A 306 -5.22 1.96 -5.04
N GLY A 307 -5.69 2.07 -3.79
CA GLY A 307 -5.29 1.14 -2.74
C GLY A 307 -5.68 1.56 -1.34
N TYR A 308 -4.88 1.12 -0.36
CA TYR A 308 -5.14 1.33 1.05
C TYR A 308 -3.90 1.75 1.85
N LEU A 309 -4.16 2.42 2.97
CA LEU A 309 -3.27 2.65 4.11
C LEU A 309 -3.83 1.85 5.29
N GLY A 310 -3.12 0.81 5.73
CA GLY A 310 -3.46 0.02 6.90
C GLY A 310 -3.16 0.78 8.20
N TYR A 311 -3.90 0.49 9.26
CA TYR A 311 -3.77 1.16 10.56
C TYR A 311 -2.35 1.08 11.11
N GLU A 312 -1.65 -0.04 10.91
CA GLU A 312 -0.29 -0.27 11.37
C GLU A 312 0.79 0.60 10.68
N LEU A 313 0.41 1.33 9.62
CA LEU A 313 1.24 2.42 9.09
C LEU A 313 1.41 3.56 10.12
N LYS A 314 0.66 3.53 11.24
CA LYS A 314 0.87 4.40 12.42
C LYS A 314 2.31 4.39 12.95
N ARG A 315 3.10 3.36 12.64
CA ARG A 315 4.54 3.32 12.93
C ARG A 315 5.30 4.55 12.40
N GLU A 316 4.83 5.16 11.30
CA GLU A 316 5.43 6.36 10.71
C GLU A 316 5.02 7.67 11.40
N VAL A 317 4.13 7.60 12.39
CA VAL A 317 3.74 8.73 13.27
C VAL A 317 4.14 8.48 14.72
N ALA A 318 5.27 7.80 14.91
CA ALA A 318 5.89 7.50 16.21
C ALA A 318 5.09 6.58 17.14
N ALA A 319 4.11 5.84 16.61
CA ALA A 319 3.41 4.80 17.34
C ALA A 319 4.19 3.47 17.33
N SER A 320 3.61 2.44 17.94
CA SER A 320 4.17 1.10 17.98
C SER A 320 4.41 0.48 16.60
N ASN A 321 5.30 -0.52 16.57
CA ASN A 321 5.69 -1.24 15.38
C ASN A 321 5.10 -2.66 15.41
N ILE A 322 3.83 -2.80 15.01
CA ILE A 322 3.07 -4.06 15.01
C ILE A 322 2.74 -4.45 13.57
N SER A 323 3.00 -5.69 13.19
CA SER A 323 2.72 -6.19 11.83
C SER A 323 1.47 -7.09 11.84
N ALA A 324 0.60 -6.93 10.83
CA ALA A 324 -0.63 -7.71 10.73
C ALA A 324 -0.36 -9.11 10.14
N GLU A 325 -0.37 -10.13 10.99
CA GLU A 325 -0.20 -11.53 10.57
C GLU A 325 -1.51 -12.11 10.01
N ILE A 326 -1.45 -12.64 8.77
CA ILE A 326 -2.58 -13.28 8.09
C ILE A 326 -2.57 -14.79 8.39
N SER A 327 -1.40 -15.40 8.30
CA SER A 327 -1.12 -16.81 8.57
C SER A 327 0.34 -16.96 9.02
N PRO A 328 0.75 -18.11 9.61
CA PRO A 328 2.11 -18.28 10.13
C PRO A 328 3.20 -17.91 9.11
N GLY A 329 3.92 -16.82 9.39
CA GLY A 329 5.00 -16.31 8.55
C GLY A 329 4.55 -15.47 7.34
N GLN A 330 3.27 -15.12 7.24
CA GLN A 330 2.71 -14.24 6.20
C GLN A 330 2.10 -13.00 6.85
N THR A 331 2.73 -11.85 6.62
CA THR A 331 2.23 -10.55 7.07
C THR A 331 1.62 -9.76 5.91
N ARG A 332 0.60 -8.96 6.24
CA ARG A 332 0.02 -8.01 5.28
C ARG A 332 0.91 -6.76 5.19
N PRO A 333 1.13 -6.20 3.99
CA PRO A 333 1.68 -4.85 3.87
C PRO A 333 0.83 -3.82 4.63
N ASP A 334 1.49 -2.81 5.19
CA ASP A 334 0.83 -1.70 5.89
C ASP A 334 0.29 -0.65 4.90
N ALA A 335 0.75 -0.67 3.66
CA ALA A 335 0.16 0.07 2.56
C ALA A 335 0.33 -0.72 1.26
N GLN A 336 -0.66 -0.62 0.36
CA GLN A 336 -0.56 -1.20 -0.98
C GLN A 336 -1.47 -0.47 -1.95
N PHE A 337 -0.88 0.00 -3.06
CA PHE A 337 -1.55 0.70 -4.14
C PHE A 337 -1.06 0.16 -5.48
N PHE A 338 -1.97 -0.07 -6.43
CA PHE A 338 -1.59 -0.38 -7.80
C PHE A 338 -1.80 0.84 -8.72
N ALA A 339 -0.97 0.94 -9.75
CA ALA A 339 -1.17 1.91 -10.83
C ALA A 339 -2.09 1.29 -11.91
N PRO A 340 -3.33 1.77 -12.08
CA PRO A 340 -4.23 1.27 -13.12
C PRO A 340 -3.75 1.69 -14.52
N ASP A 341 -3.80 0.78 -15.47
CA ASP A 341 -3.61 1.10 -16.90
C ASP A 341 -4.92 1.46 -17.62
N THR A 342 -6.05 1.25 -16.93
CA THR A 342 -7.39 1.55 -17.43
C THR A 342 -8.27 2.07 -16.30
N ILE A 343 -8.87 3.23 -16.53
CA ILE A 343 -9.73 3.95 -15.59
C ILE A 343 -11.03 4.31 -16.29
N MET A 344 -12.17 4.03 -15.67
CA MET A 344 -13.49 4.47 -16.11
C MET A 344 -14.13 5.30 -15.01
N VAL A 345 -14.56 6.51 -15.36
CA VAL A 345 -15.22 7.43 -14.43
C VAL A 345 -16.65 7.64 -14.89
N ILE A 346 -17.60 7.24 -14.06
CA ILE A 346 -19.03 7.41 -14.31
C ILE A 346 -19.46 8.67 -13.57
N ASP A 347 -19.91 9.67 -14.31
CA ASP A 347 -20.50 10.89 -13.77
C ASP A 347 -22.01 10.74 -13.73
N HIS A 348 -22.56 10.49 -12.54
CA HIS A 348 -23.99 10.27 -12.32
C HIS A 348 -24.82 11.52 -12.65
N LEU A 349 -24.23 12.71 -12.56
CA LEU A 349 -24.91 13.96 -12.87
C LEU A 349 -25.14 14.12 -14.38
N SER A 350 -24.12 13.81 -15.20
CA SER A 350 -24.20 13.92 -16.66
C SER A 350 -24.65 12.63 -17.34
N SER A 351 -24.76 11.52 -16.60
CA SER A 351 -25.03 10.17 -17.12
C SER A 351 -24.04 9.73 -18.20
N GLN A 352 -22.77 10.14 -18.05
CA GLN A 352 -21.67 9.79 -18.95
C GLN A 352 -20.63 8.92 -18.26
N MET A 353 -20.00 8.04 -19.03
CA MET A 353 -18.83 7.27 -18.63
C MET A 353 -17.62 7.70 -19.45
N HIS A 354 -16.56 8.12 -18.77
CA HIS A 354 -15.29 8.52 -19.39
C HIS A 354 -14.25 7.43 -19.20
N LEU A 355 -13.71 6.91 -20.30
CA LEU A 355 -12.64 5.91 -20.32
C LEU A 355 -11.30 6.61 -20.53
N HIS A 356 -10.31 6.23 -19.71
CA HIS A 356 -8.89 6.47 -19.92
C HIS A 356 -8.18 5.12 -19.99
N SER A 357 -7.41 4.84 -21.04
CA SER A 357 -6.63 3.60 -21.15
C SER A 357 -5.25 3.82 -21.75
N ALA A 358 -4.27 3.00 -21.36
CA ALA A 358 -2.89 3.07 -21.84
C ALA A 358 -2.79 2.63 -23.31
N SER A 359 -3.75 1.84 -23.77
CA SER A 359 -3.82 1.36 -25.16
C SER A 359 -5.25 1.44 -25.69
N LYS A 360 -5.41 1.27 -27.01
CA LYS A 360 -6.73 1.25 -27.62
C LYS A 360 -7.52 0.03 -27.14
N PRO A 361 -8.76 0.19 -26.66
CA PRO A 361 -9.61 -0.93 -26.27
C PRO A 361 -9.73 -1.97 -27.37
N SER A 362 -9.72 -3.24 -26.99
CA SER A 362 -10.03 -4.32 -27.91
C SER A 362 -11.44 -4.15 -28.50
N ALA A 363 -11.72 -4.80 -29.64
CA ALA A 363 -13.04 -4.77 -30.23
C ALA A 363 -14.12 -5.32 -29.27
N GLN A 364 -13.79 -6.39 -28.52
CA GLN A 364 -14.68 -6.93 -27.49
C GLN A 364 -14.97 -5.93 -26.37
N LEU A 365 -13.94 -5.27 -25.84
CA LEU A 365 -14.11 -4.26 -24.80
C LEU A 365 -14.96 -3.09 -25.33
N SER A 366 -14.70 -2.63 -26.55
CA SER A 366 -15.48 -1.56 -27.17
C SER A 366 -16.97 -1.91 -27.32
N ILE A 367 -17.28 -3.16 -27.68
CA ILE A 367 -18.66 -3.66 -27.78
C ILE A 367 -19.34 -3.71 -26.41
N LEU A 368 -18.62 -4.20 -25.38
CA LEU A 368 -19.11 -4.26 -24.01
C LEU A 368 -19.40 -2.86 -23.45
N LEU A 369 -18.50 -1.90 -23.66
CA LEU A 369 -18.69 -0.52 -23.22
C LEU A 369 -19.80 0.21 -23.97
N GLY A 370 -20.02 -0.16 -25.24
CA GLY A 370 -21.15 0.35 -26.03
C GLY A 370 -22.51 -0.27 -25.65
N ASN A 371 -22.51 -1.45 -25.03
CA ASN A 371 -23.70 -2.18 -24.61
C ASN A 371 -23.48 -2.84 -23.23
N PRO A 372 -23.35 -2.03 -22.16
CA PRO A 372 -23.03 -2.56 -20.84
C PRO A 372 -24.17 -3.46 -20.33
N PRO A 373 -23.86 -4.44 -19.46
CA PRO A 373 -24.87 -5.28 -18.83
C PRO A 373 -25.89 -4.42 -18.09
N GLN A 374 -27.17 -4.79 -18.22
CA GLN A 374 -28.28 -4.09 -17.58
C GLN A 374 -28.46 -4.52 -16.12
N ASP A 375 -28.30 -5.81 -15.85
CA ASP A 375 -28.52 -6.41 -14.54
C ASP A 375 -27.42 -7.41 -14.20
N ARG A 376 -26.94 -7.36 -12.95
CA ARG A 376 -26.12 -8.41 -12.37
C ARG A 376 -26.96 -9.62 -11.95
N ARG A 377 -26.44 -10.83 -12.13
CA ARG A 377 -27.01 -12.06 -11.54
C ARG A 377 -26.34 -12.36 -10.20
N SER A 378 -27.09 -12.34 -9.11
CA SER A 378 -26.57 -12.73 -7.79
C SER A 378 -26.15 -14.21 -7.79
N LYS A 379 -25.06 -14.49 -7.07
CA LYS A 379 -24.55 -15.83 -6.81
C LYS A 379 -24.91 -16.28 -5.39
N THR A 380 -24.96 -17.59 -5.19
CA THR A 380 -25.01 -18.16 -3.84
C THR A 380 -23.68 -17.90 -3.15
N LEU A 381 -23.74 -17.47 -1.89
CA LEU A 381 -22.57 -17.23 -1.04
C LEU A 381 -22.71 -18.13 0.19
N PRO A 382 -21.67 -18.89 0.57
CA PRO A 382 -21.70 -19.66 1.81
C PRO A 382 -21.81 -18.71 3.00
N ILE A 383 -22.53 -19.14 4.05
CA ILE A 383 -22.70 -18.35 5.28
C ILE A 383 -21.46 -18.58 6.15
N PRO A 384 -20.62 -17.56 6.39
CA PRO A 384 -19.44 -17.71 7.22
C PRO A 384 -19.82 -17.81 8.71
N GLU A 385 -19.13 -18.69 9.43
CA GLU A 385 -19.22 -18.82 10.89
C GLU A 385 -18.10 -17.98 11.53
N PHE A 386 -18.46 -16.82 12.05
CA PHE A 386 -17.52 -15.92 12.71
C PHE A 386 -17.24 -16.33 14.16
N VAL A 387 -16.02 -16.07 14.60
CA VAL A 387 -15.58 -16.09 16.01
C VAL A 387 -15.16 -14.68 16.39
N CYS A 388 -15.48 -14.25 17.60
CA CYS A 388 -15.06 -12.95 18.14
C CYS A 388 -13.77 -13.11 18.95
N ALA A 389 -12.82 -12.20 18.74
CA ALA A 389 -11.56 -12.19 19.48
C ALA A 389 -11.78 -11.94 20.98
N ASP A 390 -12.83 -11.21 21.33
CA ASP A 390 -13.19 -10.90 22.72
C ASP A 390 -14.49 -11.58 23.16
N THR A 391 -14.52 -11.99 24.44
CA THR A 391 -15.78 -12.29 25.12
C THR A 391 -16.41 -10.99 25.61
N ALA A 392 -17.73 -11.00 25.88
CA ALA A 392 -18.41 -9.84 26.46
C ALA A 392 -17.74 -9.35 27.76
N ALA A 393 -17.41 -10.27 28.67
CA ALA A 393 -16.74 -9.94 29.93
C ALA A 393 -15.31 -9.41 29.73
N GLY A 394 -14.56 -9.99 28.78
CA GLY A 394 -13.22 -9.53 28.41
C GLY A 394 -13.25 -8.10 27.86
N TYR A 395 -14.15 -7.82 26.92
CA TYR A 395 -14.30 -6.49 26.34
C TYR A 395 -14.75 -5.46 27.38
N GLN A 396 -15.69 -5.81 28.27
CA GLN A 396 -16.10 -4.92 29.38
C GLN A 396 -14.95 -4.63 30.35
N THR A 397 -14.06 -5.58 30.58
CA THR A 397 -12.85 -5.37 31.39
C THR A 397 -11.91 -4.37 30.71
N LYS A 398 -11.73 -4.48 29.39
CA LYS A 398 -10.94 -3.52 28.59
C LYS A 398 -11.54 -2.12 28.63
N ILE A 399 -12.87 -1.99 28.63
CA ILE A 399 -13.55 -0.68 28.79
C ILE A 399 -13.23 -0.06 30.14
N LEU A 400 -13.28 -0.83 31.24
CA LEU A 400 -12.95 -0.32 32.57
C LEU A 400 -11.47 0.11 32.66
N ALA A 401 -10.57 -0.62 32.02
CA ALA A 401 -9.16 -0.24 31.91
C ALA A 401 -8.97 1.04 31.07
N ALA A 402 -9.67 1.18 29.94
CA ALA A 402 -9.70 2.42 29.17
C ALA A 402 -10.19 3.62 30.00
N GLN A 403 -11.25 3.43 30.78
CA GLN A 403 -11.76 4.47 31.68
C GLN A 403 -10.75 4.84 32.76
N HIS A 404 -9.99 3.88 33.28
CA HIS A 404 -8.90 4.17 34.21
C HIS A 404 -7.86 5.11 33.59
N GLU A 405 -7.40 4.84 32.36
CA GLU A 405 -6.48 5.71 31.62
C GLU A 405 -7.05 7.13 31.41
N ILE A 406 -8.37 7.23 31.18
CA ILE A 406 -9.07 8.51 31.06
C ILE A 406 -9.08 9.26 32.40
N TYR A 407 -9.37 8.58 33.51
CA TYR A 407 -9.40 9.19 34.84
C TYR A 407 -8.02 9.66 35.32
N GLU A 408 -6.96 8.96 34.94
CA GLU A 408 -5.57 9.37 35.19
C GLU A 408 -5.12 10.54 34.28
N GLY A 409 -5.92 10.87 33.25
CA GLY A 409 -5.65 11.97 32.33
C GLY A 409 -4.64 11.63 31.23
N ASN A 410 -4.40 10.34 30.96
CA ASN A 410 -3.51 9.90 29.89
C ASN A 410 -4.16 10.05 28.50
N THR A 411 -5.49 10.06 28.45
CA THR A 411 -6.32 10.28 27.25
C THR A 411 -7.70 10.82 27.64
N TYR A 412 -8.47 11.37 26.68
CA TYR A 412 -9.84 11.86 26.87
C TYR A 412 -10.88 10.89 26.30
N GLU A 413 -10.53 10.16 25.25
CA GLU A 413 -11.38 9.22 24.54
C GLU A 413 -10.48 8.16 23.89
N VAL A 414 -10.88 6.88 23.93
CA VAL A 414 -10.24 5.81 23.16
C VAL A 414 -11.26 5.10 22.27
N CYS A 415 -10.92 4.85 21.02
CA CYS A 415 -11.72 4.00 20.14
C CYS A 415 -11.27 2.55 20.29
N LEU A 416 -11.83 1.86 21.29
CA LEU A 416 -11.48 0.46 21.61
C LEU A 416 -12.11 -0.48 20.58
N THR A 417 -11.35 -1.48 20.13
CA THR A 417 -11.81 -2.38 19.06
C THR A 417 -11.70 -3.87 19.39
N THR A 418 -12.49 -4.66 18.68
CA THR A 418 -12.43 -6.13 18.62
C THR A 418 -12.52 -6.59 17.16
N GLU A 419 -12.30 -7.88 16.91
CA GLU A 419 -12.31 -8.47 15.57
C GLU A 419 -13.23 -9.69 15.53
N LEU A 420 -14.01 -9.81 14.46
CA LEU A 420 -14.65 -11.05 14.07
C LEU A 420 -13.85 -11.70 12.94
N THR A 421 -13.54 -12.98 13.07
CA THR A 421 -12.82 -13.75 12.05
C THR A 421 -13.59 -15.00 11.64
N ALA A 422 -13.53 -15.39 10.36
CA ALA A 422 -14.04 -16.66 9.86
C ALA A 422 -13.09 -17.23 8.81
N VAL A 423 -13.15 -18.54 8.58
CA VAL A 423 -12.53 -19.18 7.42
C VAL A 423 -13.64 -19.78 6.55
N ALA A 424 -13.63 -19.46 5.25
CA ALA A 424 -14.66 -19.92 4.33
C ALA A 424 -14.04 -20.51 3.05
N GLN A 425 -14.53 -21.70 2.67
CA GLN A 425 -14.29 -22.29 1.36
C GLN A 425 -15.33 -21.76 0.36
N ASP A 426 -14.98 -21.71 -0.93
CA ASP A 426 -15.87 -21.31 -2.02
C ASP A 426 -16.59 -19.95 -1.80
N PHE A 427 -15.92 -19.04 -1.10
CA PHE A 427 -16.43 -17.69 -0.84
C PHE A 427 -16.07 -16.74 -1.99
N ASP A 428 -17.03 -15.90 -2.41
CA ASP A 428 -16.86 -14.87 -3.44
C ASP A 428 -16.95 -13.49 -2.76
N PRO A 429 -15.81 -12.82 -2.47
CA PRO A 429 -15.80 -11.51 -1.84
C PRO A 429 -16.53 -10.42 -2.65
N PHE A 430 -16.59 -10.53 -3.98
CA PHE A 430 -17.33 -9.58 -4.80
C PHE A 430 -18.84 -9.76 -4.67
N GLU A 431 -19.33 -10.99 -4.56
CA GLU A 431 -20.74 -11.24 -4.20
C GLU A 431 -21.07 -10.71 -2.81
N ALA A 432 -20.17 -10.88 -1.82
CA ALA A 432 -20.32 -10.29 -0.50
C ALA A 432 -20.44 -8.76 -0.56
N TYR A 433 -19.56 -8.10 -1.31
CA TYR A 433 -19.63 -6.67 -1.59
C TYR A 433 -20.97 -6.26 -2.19
N CYS A 434 -21.44 -6.95 -3.23
CA CYS A 434 -22.70 -6.64 -3.88
C CYS A 434 -23.89 -6.71 -2.91
N ARG A 435 -23.91 -7.68 -2.00
CA ARG A 435 -24.95 -7.80 -0.96
C ARG A 435 -24.88 -6.67 0.06
N MET A 436 -23.68 -6.31 0.52
CA MET A 436 -23.46 -5.19 1.44
C MET A 436 -23.87 -3.85 0.82
N ARG A 437 -23.47 -3.63 -0.43
CA ARG A 437 -23.82 -2.47 -1.26
C ARG A 437 -25.33 -2.26 -1.35
N LEU A 438 -26.10 -3.34 -1.55
CA LEU A 438 -27.56 -3.27 -1.64
C LEU A 438 -28.23 -3.05 -0.28
N SER A 439 -27.67 -3.59 0.81
CA SER A 439 -28.29 -3.50 2.13
C SER A 439 -28.09 -2.14 2.81
N SER A 440 -26.97 -1.46 2.54
CA SER A 440 -26.63 -0.20 3.18
C SER A 440 -25.84 0.72 2.23
N PRO A 441 -26.55 1.51 1.40
CA PRO A 441 -25.93 2.54 0.57
C PRO A 441 -25.07 3.51 1.39
N ALA A 442 -23.87 3.81 0.89
CA ALA A 442 -22.89 4.67 1.52
C ALA A 442 -22.14 5.55 0.48
N PRO A 443 -21.73 6.77 0.88
CA PRO A 443 -21.00 7.70 0.01
C PRO A 443 -19.60 7.21 -0.40
N PHE A 444 -18.97 6.35 0.41
CA PHE A 444 -17.63 5.84 0.17
C PHE A 444 -17.58 4.31 0.17
N ALA A 445 -18.53 3.67 -0.52
CA ALA A 445 -18.47 2.24 -0.74
C ALA A 445 -17.32 1.90 -1.70
N HIS A 446 -16.64 0.80 -1.43
CA HIS A 446 -15.55 0.37 -2.31
C HIS A 446 -15.37 -1.15 -2.31
N TYR A 447 -14.95 -1.65 -3.46
CA TYR A 447 -14.39 -2.98 -3.63
C TYR A 447 -12.95 -2.87 -4.10
N LEU A 448 -12.01 -3.45 -3.37
CA LEU A 448 -10.62 -3.58 -3.81
C LEU A 448 -10.29 -5.04 -4.04
N LYS A 449 -9.54 -5.32 -5.11
CA LYS A 449 -8.94 -6.61 -5.42
C LYS A 449 -7.47 -6.37 -5.71
N LEU A 450 -6.60 -6.89 -4.84
CA LEU A 450 -5.15 -6.72 -4.83
C LEU A 450 -4.49 -8.10 -4.72
N ALA A 451 -4.61 -8.89 -5.78
CA ALA A 451 -4.21 -10.29 -5.85
C ALA A 451 -4.85 -11.15 -4.74
N ASP A 452 -4.11 -11.45 -3.67
CA ASP A 452 -4.53 -12.32 -2.56
C ASP A 452 -5.36 -11.58 -1.49
N LEU A 453 -5.61 -10.28 -1.67
CA LEU A 453 -6.43 -9.46 -0.78
C LEU A 453 -7.64 -8.90 -1.52
N GLU A 454 -8.83 -9.16 -1.00
CA GLU A 454 -10.07 -8.55 -1.47
C GLU A 454 -10.79 -7.83 -0.31
N VAL A 455 -11.31 -6.63 -0.58
CA VAL A 455 -11.88 -5.74 0.44
C VAL A 455 -13.24 -5.27 0.00
N ALA A 456 -14.27 -5.55 0.79
CA ALA A 456 -15.64 -5.14 0.55
C ALA A 456 -16.11 -4.15 1.63
N SER A 457 -16.37 -2.89 1.26
CA SER A 457 -16.68 -1.83 2.22
C SER A 457 -17.91 -1.02 1.83
N ILE A 458 -18.64 -0.60 2.86
CA ILE A 458 -19.75 0.36 2.80
C ILE A 458 -19.49 1.50 3.80
N SER A 459 -18.29 2.07 3.74
CA SER A 459 -17.86 3.11 4.67
C SER A 459 -18.67 4.41 4.47
N PRO A 460 -19.23 4.98 5.54
CA PRO A 460 -19.93 6.26 5.48
C PRO A 460 -18.99 7.47 5.66
N GLU A 461 -17.74 7.26 6.10
CA GLU A 461 -16.90 8.31 6.65
C GLU A 461 -15.71 8.64 5.75
N ARG A 462 -15.59 9.91 5.37
CA ARG A 462 -14.40 10.44 4.71
C ARG A 462 -13.32 10.65 5.76
N PHE A 463 -12.16 10.05 5.53
CA PHE A 463 -10.96 10.33 6.30
C PHE A 463 -10.38 11.70 5.90
N LEU A 464 -9.96 11.85 4.65
CA LEU A 464 -9.35 13.08 4.15
C LEU A 464 -9.50 13.15 2.63
N ALA A 465 -9.96 14.30 2.13
CA ALA A 465 -9.88 14.65 0.73
C ALA A 465 -8.91 15.83 0.53
N LEU A 466 -8.16 15.79 -0.56
CA LEU A 466 -7.34 16.88 -1.08
C LEU A 466 -7.82 17.17 -2.51
N SER A 467 -8.22 18.41 -2.78
CA SER A 467 -8.47 18.87 -4.15
C SER A 467 -7.18 19.30 -4.84
N ASN A 468 -7.19 19.34 -6.17
CA ASN A 468 -6.04 19.75 -6.97
C ASN A 468 -5.63 21.23 -6.81
N ASP A 469 -6.51 22.07 -6.26
CA ASP A 469 -6.22 23.45 -5.86
C ASP A 469 -5.79 23.58 -4.39
N GLY A 470 -5.54 22.46 -3.72
CA GLY A 470 -4.97 22.43 -2.37
C GLY A 470 -5.97 22.56 -1.23
N GLN A 471 -7.28 22.37 -1.44
CA GLN A 471 -8.25 22.33 -0.35
C GLN A 471 -8.26 20.95 0.31
N LEU A 472 -8.06 20.94 1.63
CA LEU A 472 -8.15 19.77 2.49
C LEU A 472 -9.53 19.73 3.14
N ARG A 473 -10.13 18.54 3.23
CA ARG A 473 -11.39 18.31 3.94
C ARG A 473 -11.38 17.00 4.70
N ALA A 474 -11.74 17.04 5.98
CA ALA A 474 -12.00 15.86 6.82
C ALA A 474 -13.44 15.90 7.35
N GLU A 475 -14.09 14.73 7.46
CA GLU A 475 -15.52 14.65 7.80
C GLU A 475 -15.81 13.59 8.88
N PRO A 476 -15.33 13.79 10.13
CA PRO A 476 -15.50 12.80 11.18
C PRO A 476 -16.98 12.60 11.55
N ILE A 477 -17.34 11.35 11.81
CA ILE A 477 -18.67 10.94 12.25
C ILE A 477 -18.61 10.47 13.70
N LYS A 478 -19.50 10.98 14.55
CA LYS A 478 -19.75 10.45 15.90
C LYS A 478 -21.24 10.47 16.17
N GLY A 479 -21.74 9.45 16.85
CA GLY A 479 -23.16 9.29 17.10
C GLY A 479 -23.98 8.86 15.88
N THR A 480 -24.87 7.91 16.11
CA THR A 480 -25.76 7.37 15.07
C THR A 480 -27.10 7.02 15.72
N ARG A 481 -28.19 7.27 15.01
CA ARG A 481 -29.53 6.79 15.38
C ARG A 481 -30.17 6.10 14.17
N PRO A 482 -31.02 5.08 14.36
CA PRO A 482 -31.78 4.52 13.25
C PRO A 482 -32.79 5.54 12.70
N ARG A 483 -33.31 5.31 11.50
CA ARG A 483 -34.51 6.02 11.03
C ARG A 483 -35.73 5.61 11.85
N GLY A 484 -36.60 6.58 12.12
CA GLY A 484 -37.88 6.33 12.79
C GLY A 484 -38.88 5.64 11.86
N VAL A 485 -39.74 4.80 12.43
CA VAL A 485 -40.82 4.12 11.69
C VAL A 485 -41.92 5.10 11.25
N THR A 486 -42.05 6.22 11.98
CA THR A 486 -42.96 7.34 11.68
C THR A 486 -42.19 8.64 11.59
N GLU A 487 -42.71 9.62 10.87
CA GLU A 487 -42.10 10.96 10.76
C GLU A 487 -41.84 11.60 12.14
N VAL A 488 -42.81 11.48 13.07
CA VAL A 488 -42.68 12.01 14.43
C VAL A 488 -41.52 11.33 15.17
N SER A 489 -41.44 10.00 15.13
CA SER A 489 -40.33 9.27 15.74
C SER A 489 -38.99 9.55 15.06
N ASP A 490 -38.99 9.77 13.74
CA ASP A 490 -37.78 10.05 12.96
C ASP A 490 -37.21 11.43 13.31
N LEU A 491 -38.08 12.44 13.41
CA LEU A 491 -37.72 13.77 13.88
C LEU A 491 -37.27 13.78 15.34
N ALA A 492 -37.89 12.96 16.20
CA ALA A 492 -37.45 12.82 17.59
C ALA A 492 -36.05 12.21 17.69
N LEU A 493 -35.76 11.14 16.95
CA LEU A 493 -34.43 10.52 16.90
C LEU A 493 -33.36 11.46 16.31
N LYS A 494 -33.73 12.22 15.28
CA LYS A 494 -32.87 13.26 14.70
C LYS A 494 -32.56 14.36 15.72
N HIS A 495 -33.57 14.82 16.45
CA HIS A 495 -33.42 15.86 17.49
C HIS A 495 -32.61 15.35 18.69
N ASP A 496 -32.86 14.11 19.12
CA ASP A 496 -32.07 13.43 20.14
C ASP A 496 -30.59 13.44 19.75
N LEU A 497 -30.24 12.90 18.58
CA LEU A 497 -28.85 12.90 18.09
C LEU A 497 -28.26 14.31 18.02
N ALA A 498 -29.02 15.29 17.53
CA ALA A 498 -28.55 16.67 17.42
C ALA A 498 -28.26 17.36 18.76
N THR A 499 -28.87 16.88 19.85
CA THR A 499 -28.79 17.53 21.17
C THR A 499 -28.13 16.67 22.24
N HIS A 500 -27.88 15.38 21.97
CA HIS A 500 -27.36 14.45 22.94
C HIS A 500 -25.93 14.85 23.37
N PRO A 501 -25.69 15.06 24.67
CA PRO A 501 -24.45 15.66 25.15
C PRO A 501 -23.23 14.77 24.91
N LYS A 502 -23.35 13.44 25.06
CA LYS A 502 -22.26 12.48 24.80
C LYS A 502 -21.80 12.52 23.34
N ASP A 503 -22.74 12.34 22.39
CA ASP A 503 -22.42 12.29 20.96
C ASP A 503 -21.77 13.60 20.49
N ARG A 504 -22.27 14.75 20.97
CA ARG A 504 -21.67 16.06 20.68
C ARG A 504 -20.28 16.23 21.29
N ALA A 505 -20.07 15.78 22.52
CA ALA A 505 -18.78 15.88 23.18
C ALA A 505 -17.71 15.07 22.42
N GLU A 506 -18.00 13.81 22.10
CA GLU A 506 -17.13 12.95 21.28
C GLU A 506 -16.81 13.61 19.93
N ASN A 507 -17.84 14.12 19.24
CA ASN A 507 -17.65 14.77 17.95
C ASN A 507 -16.75 16.02 18.05
N ILE A 508 -16.96 16.87 19.07
CA ILE A 508 -16.16 18.07 19.30
C ILE A 508 -14.70 17.72 19.62
N MET A 509 -14.46 16.67 20.42
CA MET A 509 -13.10 16.21 20.73
C MET A 509 -12.34 15.80 19.47
N ILE A 510 -12.97 15.02 18.59
CA ILE A 510 -12.35 14.63 17.31
C ILE A 510 -12.19 15.82 16.36
N VAL A 511 -13.14 16.75 16.33
CA VAL A 511 -13.00 17.99 15.54
C VAL A 511 -11.77 18.77 15.99
N ASP A 512 -11.53 18.90 17.30
CA ASP A 512 -10.37 19.64 17.79
C ASP A 512 -9.05 18.94 17.45
N LEU A 513 -9.00 17.62 17.57
CA LEU A 513 -7.87 16.81 17.12
C LEU A 513 -7.56 17.06 15.64
N LEU A 514 -8.55 16.93 14.75
CA LEU A 514 -8.35 17.12 13.32
C LEU A 514 -7.99 18.56 12.95
N ARG A 515 -8.49 19.56 13.69
CA ARG A 515 -8.06 20.95 13.51
C ARG A 515 -6.58 21.11 13.83
N ASN A 516 -6.09 20.47 14.89
CA ASN A 516 -4.67 20.46 15.23
C ASN A 516 -3.87 19.80 14.10
N ASP A 517 -4.23 18.57 13.72
CA ASP A 517 -3.53 17.79 12.70
C ASP A 517 -3.37 18.56 11.37
N LEU A 518 -4.48 19.13 10.86
CA LEU A 518 -4.45 19.88 9.62
C LEU A 518 -3.67 21.21 9.73
N SER A 519 -3.60 21.81 10.92
CA SER A 519 -2.93 23.10 11.12
C SER A 519 -1.42 23.08 10.88
N HIS A 520 -0.78 21.91 11.01
CA HIS A 520 0.66 21.75 10.82
C HIS A 520 1.11 22.03 9.38
N TYR A 521 0.24 21.76 8.40
CA TYR A 521 0.55 21.88 6.97
C TYR A 521 -0.36 22.86 6.22
N ALA A 522 -1.38 23.41 6.90
CA ALA A 522 -2.30 24.38 6.31
C ALA A 522 -1.74 25.82 6.31
N VAL A 523 -2.24 26.65 5.39
CA VAL A 523 -2.04 28.11 5.43
C VAL A 523 -2.58 28.63 6.78
N PRO A 524 -1.79 29.40 7.55
CA PRO A 524 -2.26 29.95 8.82
C PRO A 524 -3.59 30.68 8.71
N GLY A 525 -4.56 30.33 9.56
CA GLY A 525 -5.92 30.90 9.57
C GLY A 525 -6.88 30.32 8.51
N SER A 526 -6.45 29.36 7.68
CA SER A 526 -7.33 28.70 6.71
C SER A 526 -8.19 27.58 7.31
N VAL A 527 -7.75 26.96 8.42
CA VAL A 527 -8.46 25.87 9.09
C VAL A 527 -9.79 26.37 9.65
N LYS A 528 -10.91 25.82 9.17
CA LYS A 528 -12.27 26.23 9.53
C LYS A 528 -13.15 25.00 9.76
N VAL A 529 -13.94 25.04 10.82
CA VAL A 529 -15.04 24.09 11.00
C VAL A 529 -16.26 24.68 10.31
N THR A 530 -16.55 24.23 9.09
CA THR A 530 -17.65 24.77 8.28
C THR A 530 -19.00 24.19 8.67
N ARG A 531 -18.99 22.97 9.24
CA ARG A 531 -20.17 22.30 9.79
C ARG A 531 -19.76 21.63 11.10
N LEU A 532 -20.45 21.95 12.19
CA LEU A 532 -20.18 21.38 13.51
C LEU A 532 -21.40 20.60 13.99
N CYS A 533 -21.21 19.34 14.38
CA CYS A 533 -22.23 18.43 14.90
C CYS A 533 -23.53 18.43 14.06
N SER A 534 -23.40 18.48 12.74
CA SER A 534 -24.55 18.54 11.83
C SER A 534 -25.15 17.15 11.64
N VAL A 535 -26.46 17.02 11.80
CA VAL A 535 -27.13 15.72 11.60
C VAL A 535 -27.54 15.54 10.13
N GLU A 536 -26.96 14.52 9.51
CA GLU A 536 -27.29 14.06 8.16
C GLU A 536 -28.21 12.84 8.23
N SER A 537 -29.20 12.81 7.34
CA SER A 537 -30.20 11.74 7.28
C SER A 537 -29.95 10.88 6.04
N TYR A 538 -29.63 9.61 6.25
CA TYR A 538 -29.43 8.60 5.22
C TYR A 538 -30.64 7.67 5.12
N ALA A 539 -30.58 6.70 4.20
CA ALA A 539 -31.66 5.74 3.97
C ALA A 539 -32.05 4.97 5.24
N THR A 540 -31.07 4.55 6.05
CA THR A 540 -31.28 3.66 7.21
C THR A 540 -30.93 4.27 8.56
N VAL A 541 -30.18 5.39 8.59
CA VAL A 541 -29.72 6.03 9.82
C VAL A 541 -29.68 7.57 9.73
N HIS A 542 -29.67 8.23 10.88
CA HIS A 542 -29.16 9.59 11.07
C HIS A 542 -27.73 9.52 11.62
N GLN A 543 -26.84 10.40 11.17
CA GLN A 543 -25.45 10.48 11.63
C GLN A 543 -25.08 11.92 11.94
N MET A 544 -24.31 12.14 13.01
CA MET A 544 -23.74 13.44 13.30
C MET A 544 -22.35 13.55 12.66
N VAL A 545 -22.21 14.53 11.79
CA VAL A 545 -21.04 14.78 10.95
C VAL A 545 -20.54 16.20 11.21
N SER A 546 -19.23 16.37 11.32
CA SER A 546 -18.59 17.67 11.25
C SER A 546 -17.72 17.77 10.01
N THR A 547 -17.52 18.97 9.49
CA THR A 547 -16.66 19.23 8.33
C THR A 547 -15.59 20.22 8.73
N ILE A 548 -14.32 19.79 8.60
CA ILE A 548 -13.15 20.62 8.81
C ILE A 548 -12.50 20.85 7.45
N ASP A 549 -12.42 22.11 7.05
CA ASP A 549 -11.76 22.55 5.81
C ASP A 549 -10.45 23.25 6.15
N ALA A 550 -9.44 23.08 5.31
CA ALA A 550 -8.19 23.82 5.38
C ALA A 550 -7.62 24.03 3.98
N THR A 551 -6.70 24.97 3.82
CA THR A 551 -5.95 25.13 2.56
C THR A 551 -4.52 24.70 2.80
N LEU A 552 -4.03 23.72 2.04
CA LEU A 552 -2.66 23.26 2.08
C LEU A 552 -1.71 24.42 1.77
N SER A 553 -0.64 24.56 2.56
CA SER A 553 0.29 25.69 2.45
C SER A 553 1.14 25.64 1.19
N GLN A 554 1.58 24.44 0.78
CA GLN A 554 2.33 24.19 -0.45
C GLN A 554 1.95 22.81 -1.00
N PRO A 555 1.79 22.63 -2.32
CA PRO A 555 1.39 21.34 -2.90
C PRO A 555 2.32 20.17 -2.53
N GLU A 556 3.63 20.42 -2.47
CA GLU A 556 4.66 19.45 -2.07
C GLU A 556 4.51 18.91 -0.63
N LEU A 557 3.70 19.56 0.21
CA LEU A 557 3.44 19.14 1.59
C LEU A 557 2.23 18.19 1.72
N ALA A 558 1.60 17.81 0.61
CA ALA A 558 0.39 16.98 0.62
C ALA A 558 0.59 15.62 1.33
N ALA A 559 1.71 14.93 1.06
CA ALA A 559 2.02 13.66 1.72
C ALA A 559 2.26 13.84 3.22
N GLY A 560 2.89 14.95 3.63
CA GLY A 560 3.08 15.31 5.03
C GLY A 560 1.76 15.61 5.76
N ALA A 561 0.84 16.32 5.10
CA ALA A 561 -0.49 16.60 5.64
C ALA A 561 -1.31 15.31 5.85
N LEU A 562 -1.23 14.36 4.91
CA LEU A 562 -1.86 13.06 5.03
C LEU A 562 -1.26 12.25 6.18
N ARG A 563 0.09 12.23 6.30
CA ARG A 563 0.80 11.56 7.40
C ARG A 563 0.35 12.08 8.76
N GLU A 564 0.28 13.40 8.95
CA GLU A 564 -0.11 14.02 10.23
C GLU A 564 -1.56 13.71 10.61
N ALA A 565 -2.46 13.74 9.62
CA ALA A 565 -3.86 13.38 9.83
C ALA A 565 -4.04 11.89 10.15
N PHE A 566 -3.12 11.01 9.72
CA PHE A 566 -3.23 9.56 9.87
C PHE A 566 -2.78 9.06 11.27
N PRO A 567 -3.39 7.99 11.81
CA PRO A 567 -4.64 7.36 11.38
C PRO A 567 -5.88 8.25 11.63
N PRO A 568 -7.04 7.91 11.06
CA PRO A 568 -8.30 8.63 11.30
C PRO A 568 -8.56 8.88 12.80
N GLY A 569 -8.75 10.15 13.17
CA GLY A 569 -8.95 10.54 14.57
C GLY A 569 -10.15 9.85 15.23
N SER A 570 -11.22 9.62 14.48
CA SER A 570 -12.43 8.92 14.94
C SER A 570 -12.19 7.46 15.34
N MET A 571 -11.10 6.86 14.84
CA MET A 571 -10.71 5.46 15.05
C MET A 571 -9.50 5.31 15.99
N THR A 572 -9.00 6.41 16.55
CA THR A 572 -7.92 6.40 17.54
C THR A 572 -8.43 6.96 18.87
N GLY A 573 -8.39 8.28 19.04
CA GLY A 573 -8.78 9.00 20.23
C GLY A 573 -7.89 10.22 20.44
N ALA A 574 -8.04 10.91 21.57
CA ALA A 574 -7.40 12.20 21.81
C ALA A 574 -6.76 12.26 23.20
N PRO A 575 -5.46 12.61 23.34
CA PRO A 575 -4.47 12.89 22.29
C PRO A 575 -4.05 11.65 21.49
N LYS A 576 -3.85 11.78 20.17
CA LYS A 576 -3.68 10.66 19.22
C LYS A 576 -2.55 9.70 19.62
N LEU A 577 -1.32 10.21 19.80
CA LEU A 577 -0.15 9.36 20.07
C LEU A 577 -0.26 8.57 21.38
N SER A 578 -0.60 9.25 22.48
CA SER A 578 -0.81 8.60 23.79
C SER A 578 -1.88 7.51 23.69
N THR A 579 -3.00 7.83 23.03
CA THR A 579 -4.13 6.92 22.88
C THR A 579 -3.77 5.68 22.06
N MET A 580 -2.99 5.81 20.98
CA MET A 580 -2.58 4.65 20.19
C MET A 580 -1.74 3.65 21.00
N ASN A 581 -0.84 4.15 21.86
CA ASN A 581 -0.04 3.28 22.74
C ASN A 581 -0.91 2.58 23.79
N ILE A 582 -1.89 3.29 24.38
CA ILE A 582 -2.87 2.70 25.29
C ILE A 582 -3.69 1.62 24.58
N LEU A 583 -4.14 1.89 23.34
CA LEU A 583 -4.90 0.94 22.55
C LEU A 583 -4.10 -0.33 22.26
N ASP A 584 -2.79 -0.23 22.02
CA ASP A 584 -1.96 -1.42 21.81
C ASP A 584 -1.95 -2.35 23.02
N GLU A 585 -1.89 -1.80 24.24
CA GLU A 585 -1.96 -2.59 25.47
C GLU A 585 -3.38 -3.18 25.68
N LEU A 586 -4.43 -2.35 25.51
CA LEU A 586 -5.81 -2.77 25.69
C LEU A 586 -6.26 -3.83 24.67
N GLU A 587 -5.72 -3.77 23.46
CA GLU A 587 -5.99 -4.69 22.37
C GLU A 587 -5.01 -5.87 22.34
N GLU A 588 -4.18 -6.03 23.38
CA GLU A 588 -3.23 -7.13 23.57
C GLU A 588 -2.25 -7.26 22.38
N HIS A 589 -1.82 -6.12 21.83
CA HIS A 589 -0.97 -5.99 20.65
C HIS A 589 -1.51 -6.68 19.39
N ARG A 590 -2.82 -6.94 19.33
CA ARG A 590 -3.48 -7.43 18.12
C ARG A 590 -3.50 -6.31 17.07
N ALA A 591 -2.88 -6.55 15.93
CA ALA A 591 -2.94 -5.64 14.80
C ALA A 591 -4.39 -5.44 14.30
N ARG A 592 -4.76 -4.21 13.95
CA ARG A 592 -6.04 -3.93 13.27
C ARG A 592 -5.95 -4.18 11.75
N GLY A 593 -4.74 -4.20 11.20
CA GLY A 593 -4.51 -4.40 9.78
C GLY A 593 -5.16 -3.30 8.94
N LEU A 594 -6.07 -3.65 8.01
CA LEU A 594 -6.79 -2.66 7.20
C LEU A 594 -7.83 -1.88 8.02
N TYR A 595 -8.47 -2.51 9.00
CA TYR A 595 -9.51 -1.87 9.79
C TYR A 595 -8.95 -0.67 10.55
N SER A 596 -9.73 0.43 10.65
CA SER A 596 -9.26 1.72 11.18
C SER A 596 -8.20 2.43 10.33
N GLY A 597 -7.80 1.86 9.19
CA GLY A 597 -6.98 2.52 8.18
C GLY A 597 -7.79 3.41 7.24
N ALA A 598 -7.29 3.60 6.02
CA ALA A 598 -7.93 4.38 4.97
C ALA A 598 -7.86 3.68 3.59
N VAL A 599 -8.90 3.83 2.77
CA VAL A 599 -8.94 3.35 1.38
C VAL A 599 -9.30 4.51 0.46
N GLY A 600 -8.63 4.58 -0.69
CA GLY A 600 -8.85 5.67 -1.62
C GLY A 600 -7.86 5.66 -2.78
N TYR A 601 -7.56 6.86 -3.28
CA TYR A 601 -6.63 7.04 -4.37
C TYR A 601 -5.75 8.27 -4.22
N PHE A 602 -4.59 8.22 -4.86
CA PHE A 602 -3.77 9.39 -5.18
C PHE A 602 -3.97 9.73 -6.66
N GLY A 603 -4.37 10.96 -6.95
CA GLY A 603 -4.76 11.44 -8.26
C GLY A 603 -3.58 11.92 -9.10
N ALA A 604 -3.78 11.84 -10.42
CA ALA A 604 -2.91 12.35 -11.48
C ALA A 604 -2.60 13.85 -11.37
N ASP A 605 -3.54 14.60 -10.80
CA ASP A 605 -3.56 16.05 -10.70
C ASP A 605 -3.22 16.56 -9.29
N GLY A 606 -2.76 15.67 -8.42
CA GLY A 606 -2.48 15.96 -7.02
C GLY A 606 -3.71 15.85 -6.11
N ALA A 607 -4.91 15.57 -6.64
CA ALA A 607 -6.07 15.31 -5.80
C ALA A 607 -5.95 13.95 -5.06
N ALA A 608 -6.68 13.78 -3.97
CA ALA A 608 -6.85 12.51 -3.27
C ALA A 608 -8.20 12.49 -2.55
N ASP A 609 -8.77 11.30 -2.38
CA ASP A 609 -9.96 11.12 -1.53
C ASP A 609 -9.86 9.75 -0.87
N PHE A 610 -9.91 9.75 0.46
CA PHE A 610 -9.77 8.56 1.28
C PHE A 610 -10.94 8.46 2.26
N SER A 611 -11.53 7.26 2.35
CA SER A 611 -12.50 6.90 3.38
C SER A 611 -11.86 6.11 4.51
N VAL A 612 -12.41 6.24 5.70
CA VAL A 612 -12.04 5.40 6.85
C VAL A 612 -12.44 3.96 6.58
N VAL A 613 -11.59 2.98 6.94
CA VAL A 613 -11.92 1.56 6.80
C VAL A 613 -12.74 1.08 8.00
N ILE A 614 -14.05 1.26 7.89
CA ILE A 614 -15.07 0.78 8.83
C ILE A 614 -16.21 0.11 8.05
N ARG A 615 -17.00 -0.75 8.71
CA ARG A 615 -18.05 -1.57 8.05
C ARG A 615 -17.50 -2.29 6.81
N THR A 616 -16.30 -2.83 6.96
CA THR A 616 -15.50 -3.41 5.88
C THR A 616 -15.22 -4.86 6.19
N LEU A 617 -15.51 -5.75 5.23
CA LEU A 617 -15.06 -7.13 5.24
C LEU A 617 -13.73 -7.22 4.49
N VAL A 618 -12.71 -7.71 5.17
CA VAL A 618 -11.38 -7.95 4.60
C VAL A 618 -11.21 -9.45 4.39
N CYS A 619 -10.89 -9.84 3.17
CA CYS A 619 -10.77 -11.23 2.73
C CYS A 619 -9.33 -11.48 2.28
N ASP A 620 -8.56 -12.25 3.05
CA ASP A 620 -7.23 -12.70 2.66
C ASP A 620 -7.29 -14.13 2.12
N ARG A 621 -6.61 -14.37 1.01
CA ARG A 621 -6.43 -15.71 0.45
C ARG A 621 -5.39 -16.47 1.27
N LEU A 622 -5.77 -17.65 1.75
CA LEU A 622 -4.88 -18.55 2.48
C LEU A 622 -4.15 -19.52 1.51
N PRO A 623 -3.01 -20.12 1.93
CA PRO A 623 -2.26 -21.06 1.09
C PRO A 623 -3.04 -22.29 0.61
N ASP A 624 -4.08 -22.69 1.35
CA ASP A 624 -4.99 -23.78 0.98
C ASP A 624 -6.13 -23.35 0.04
N ALA A 625 -6.05 -22.12 -0.49
CA ALA A 625 -7.03 -21.47 -1.35
C ALA A 625 -8.39 -21.13 -0.69
N SER A 626 -8.52 -21.29 0.64
CA SER A 626 -9.65 -20.75 1.39
C SER A 626 -9.49 -19.24 1.65
N TRP A 627 -10.53 -18.60 2.17
CA TRP A 627 -10.51 -17.19 2.55
C TRP A 627 -10.54 -17.04 4.07
N ARG A 628 -9.59 -16.27 4.62
CA ARG A 628 -9.69 -15.68 5.96
C ARG A 628 -10.49 -14.39 5.84
N LEU A 629 -11.64 -14.36 6.49
CA LEU A 629 -12.52 -13.19 6.57
C LEU A 629 -12.25 -12.49 7.90
N SER A 630 -12.07 -11.17 7.87
CA SER A 630 -11.96 -10.34 9.07
C SER A 630 -12.86 -9.11 9.00
N LEU A 631 -13.50 -8.80 10.13
CA LEU A 631 -14.37 -7.65 10.33
C LEU A 631 -14.03 -7.01 11.66
N GLY A 632 -13.40 -5.84 11.62
CA GLY A 632 -13.15 -5.04 12.81
C GLY A 632 -14.41 -4.32 13.29
N LEU A 633 -14.56 -4.22 14.61
CA LEU A 633 -15.68 -3.59 15.29
C LEU A 633 -15.18 -2.77 16.47
N GLY A 634 -15.91 -1.74 16.89
CA GLY A 634 -15.52 -0.94 18.05
C GLY A 634 -16.38 0.29 18.29
N GLY A 635 -15.99 1.05 19.30
CA GLY A 635 -16.69 2.24 19.75
C GLY A 635 -15.79 3.19 20.53
N ALA A 636 -16.22 4.44 20.63
CA ALA A 636 -15.55 5.43 21.47
C ALA A 636 -15.88 5.14 22.93
N ILE A 637 -14.85 5.06 23.76
CA ILE A 637 -14.97 4.92 25.20
C ILE A 637 -14.60 6.26 25.83
N THR A 638 -15.52 6.77 26.64
CA THR A 638 -15.37 7.99 27.43
C THR A 638 -15.49 7.67 28.91
N ALA A 639 -15.22 8.66 29.77
CA ALA A 639 -15.43 8.52 31.22
C ALA A 639 -16.87 8.09 31.59
N ASP A 640 -17.86 8.50 30.78
CA ASP A 640 -19.29 8.23 31.01
C ASP A 640 -19.80 6.97 30.28
N SER A 641 -18.94 6.25 29.56
CA SER A 641 -19.32 5.02 28.86
C SER A 641 -19.80 3.93 29.83
N VAL A 642 -20.89 3.24 29.48
CA VAL A 642 -21.42 2.11 30.24
C VAL A 642 -20.96 0.82 29.58
N PRO A 643 -20.12 -0.03 30.21
CA PRO A 643 -19.49 -1.18 29.55
C PRO A 643 -20.46 -2.12 28.83
N GLN A 644 -21.63 -2.37 29.41
CA GLN A 644 -22.66 -3.21 28.82
C GLN A 644 -23.25 -2.59 27.54
N GLU A 645 -23.54 -1.29 27.55
CA GLU A 645 -24.12 -0.58 26.41
C GLU A 645 -23.12 -0.50 25.25
N GLU A 646 -21.84 -0.27 25.53
CA GLU A 646 -20.79 -0.23 24.51
C GLU A 646 -20.59 -1.61 23.85
N TRP A 647 -20.68 -2.70 24.61
CA TRP A 647 -20.66 -4.05 24.04
C TRP A 647 -21.89 -4.32 23.15
N GLU A 648 -23.07 -3.87 23.56
CA GLU A 648 -24.28 -3.95 22.73
C GLU A 648 -24.19 -3.09 21.46
N GLU A 649 -23.48 -1.96 21.53
CA GLU A 649 -23.18 -1.11 20.37
C GLU A 649 -22.25 -1.83 19.39
N VAL A 650 -21.19 -2.51 19.85
CA VAL A 650 -20.31 -3.35 19.03
C VAL A 650 -21.13 -4.40 18.25
N ILE A 651 -22.02 -5.13 18.94
CA ILE A 651 -22.90 -6.11 18.31
C ILE A 651 -23.81 -5.42 17.29
N THR A 652 -24.39 -4.27 17.63
CA THR A 652 -25.32 -3.55 16.75
C THR A 652 -24.63 -3.05 15.48
N LYS A 653 -23.41 -2.52 15.58
CA LYS A 653 -22.60 -2.06 14.43
C LYS A 653 -22.22 -3.20 13.49
N SER A 654 -22.06 -4.42 14.00
CA SER A 654 -21.76 -5.60 13.17
C SER A 654 -22.93 -6.03 12.27
N ARG A 655 -24.18 -5.77 12.68
CA ARG A 655 -25.39 -6.32 12.04
C ARG A 655 -25.49 -5.98 10.57
N GLY A 656 -25.11 -4.76 10.17
CA GLY A 656 -25.19 -4.34 8.77
C GLY A 656 -24.39 -5.23 7.83
N VAL A 657 -23.16 -5.57 8.21
CA VAL A 657 -22.29 -6.47 7.44
C VAL A 657 -22.75 -7.92 7.59
N LEU A 658 -22.96 -8.40 8.82
CA LEU A 658 -23.32 -9.80 9.07
C LEU A 658 -24.65 -10.21 8.40
N GLN A 659 -25.67 -9.35 8.44
CA GLN A 659 -26.95 -9.63 7.78
C GLN A 659 -26.80 -9.71 6.26
N ALA A 660 -25.96 -8.87 5.65
CA ALA A 660 -25.69 -8.95 4.21
C ALA A 660 -25.03 -10.29 3.81
N LEU A 661 -24.23 -10.87 4.71
CA LEU A 661 -23.61 -12.18 4.55
C LEU A 661 -24.52 -13.35 4.94
N GLY A 662 -25.71 -13.08 5.51
CA GLY A 662 -26.57 -14.10 6.10
C GLY A 662 -26.03 -14.71 7.41
N ALA A 663 -25.00 -14.09 7.99
CA ALA A 663 -24.36 -14.51 9.23
C ALA A 663 -24.99 -13.83 10.45
N SER A 664 -24.62 -14.31 11.64
CA SER A 664 -25.03 -13.73 12.93
C SER A 664 -23.82 -13.47 13.81
N PHE A 665 -23.95 -12.57 14.78
CA PHE A 665 -22.89 -12.33 15.74
C PHE A 665 -22.67 -13.61 16.57
N PRO A 666 -21.41 -14.04 16.79
CA PRO A 666 -21.13 -15.27 17.52
C PRO A 666 -21.77 -15.25 18.91
N GLN A 667 -22.53 -16.30 19.23
CA GLN A 667 -23.02 -16.50 20.58
C GLN A 667 -21.86 -16.95 21.48
N PRO A 668 -21.85 -16.59 22.77
CA PRO A 668 -20.91 -17.15 23.72
C PRO A 668 -21.00 -18.67 23.65
N THR A 669 -19.90 -19.35 23.36
CA THR A 669 -19.83 -20.80 23.53
C THR A 669 -20.11 -21.08 25.00
N ALA A 670 -21.18 -21.83 25.28
CA ALA A 670 -21.44 -22.34 26.61
C ALA A 670 -20.33 -23.33 26.95
N THR A 671 -19.25 -22.86 27.60
CA THR A 671 -18.25 -23.72 28.24
C THR A 671 -18.55 -23.90 29.71
#